data_AF-A0AAX7U8X4-F1
#
_entry.id   AF-A0AAX7U8X4-F1
#
_cell.length_a   1.000
_cell.length_b   1.000
_cell.length_c   1.000
_cell.angle_alpha   90.00
_cell.angle_beta   90.00
_cell.angle_gamma   90.00
#
_symmetry.space_group_name_H-M   'P 1'
#
loop_
_entity.id
_entity.type
_entity.pdbx_description
1 polymer ?
#
loop_
_entity_poly.entity_id
_entity_poly.type
_entity_poly.pdbx_seq_one_letter_code
_entity_poly.pdbx_strand_id
1 'polypeptide(L)'
;MVKEITRDIKQLDHAKRHLTTSITTLNHLHMLVGGVDSLEAMTRKRQYGEVANLLQGVVNVLEHFHKYMGIPQIRQLSERVKAAQSELGTQILADFEEAFPSQGSKRPGGPSNVLRDACLVANVLDPRIKQEIIKKFIRQHLSEYLVLFQENQDVAWLDKIDRRYAWIKRQLLDYEEKYGRMFPEEWCMTERIAVEFCHITRAELAKVMRTRAKEIEVKLLLFAIQRTTNFEGLLAKRFTGCTLTDVPGQKRPDSPLDPTNPFLEDEPGEEAGTEKDEDLTKPKKPKAPDNPFHGIVSKCFEPHLYVYIESQDKNLGELIDRFVADFRAQGPPKAGTEEGGAVLPSCADLFVYYKKCMVQCSQLSTGEPMIALTTIFQKFLREYAWKILSGNLPKSSTNSGGLTISSLLKEKEVSEAAKFTVDELCLICSILSTAEYCLATTQQLEEKLKEKVDKVLVERINLTGEMDTFSTVISNSIQLLVQDLDAACDPALTAMSKMPWQSVEHVGDQSPYVTSIIMHIKQNVPIIRDNLASTRKYFTQFCIKFTNSFIPKFINHLFRCKPISMVGAEQLLLDTHSLKTVLLDLPSIGSQVLRKAPASYTKIVVKGMTRAEMILKVVMAPHEPPVVFVDNYIKLLADGNPETFQKILDMKGLKRSEQSSMLELFRQRLPTPPSGADGGPSLSFSTPTPEQESSRIRKLEKLIKKRL
;
A
#
# COMPACT_ATOMS: atom_id res chain seq x y z
N MET A 1 -42.19 -46.99 57.41
CA MET A 1 -43.15 -47.05 56.28
C MET A 1 -42.60 -46.47 54.96
N VAL A 2 -42.55 -45.15 54.70
CA VAL A 2 -42.11 -44.63 53.37
C VAL A 2 -40.68 -45.05 53.00
N LYS A 3 -39.72 -44.97 53.95
CA LYS A 3 -38.31 -45.37 53.74
C LYS A 3 -38.14 -46.86 53.40
N GLU A 4 -38.93 -47.74 54.00
CA GLU A 4 -38.89 -49.19 53.76
C GLU A 4 -39.50 -49.56 52.41
N ILE A 5 -40.63 -48.94 52.06
CA ILE A 5 -41.25 -49.10 50.73
C ILE A 5 -40.28 -48.64 49.63
N THR A 6 -39.58 -47.51 49.81
CA THR A 6 -38.54 -47.09 48.85
C THR A 6 -37.30 -48.00 48.80
N ARG A 7 -36.96 -48.71 49.88
CA ARG A 7 -35.83 -49.66 49.89
C ARG A 7 -36.18 -50.91 49.10
N ASP A 8 -37.38 -51.44 49.29
CA ASP A 8 -37.84 -52.65 48.64
C ASP A 8 -38.10 -52.40 47.14
N ILE A 9 -38.60 -51.21 46.77
CA ILE A 9 -38.67 -50.75 45.37
C ILE A 9 -37.27 -50.69 44.74
N LYS A 10 -36.25 -50.17 45.45
CA LYS A 10 -34.87 -50.17 44.94
C LYS A 10 -34.31 -51.57 44.73
N GLN A 11 -34.57 -52.51 45.65
CA GLN A 11 -34.15 -53.90 45.48
C GLN A 11 -34.83 -54.57 44.29
N LEU A 12 -36.13 -54.32 44.09
CA LEU A 12 -36.87 -54.82 42.93
C LEU A 12 -36.35 -54.21 41.62
N ASP A 13 -36.01 -52.92 41.63
CA ASP A 13 -35.42 -52.23 40.47
C ASP A 13 -34.01 -52.75 40.16
N HIS A 14 -33.19 -53.03 41.18
CA HIS A 14 -31.90 -53.70 41.01
C HIS A 14 -32.08 -55.10 40.40
N ALA A 15 -32.99 -55.92 40.94
CA ALA A 15 -33.27 -57.26 40.42
C ALA A 15 -33.77 -57.22 38.96
N LYS A 16 -34.72 -56.31 38.66
CA LYS A 16 -35.21 -56.08 37.29
C LYS A 16 -34.07 -55.67 36.36
N ARG A 17 -33.22 -54.73 36.78
CA ARG A 17 -32.08 -54.26 35.98
C ARG A 17 -31.05 -55.35 35.73
N HIS A 18 -30.71 -56.14 36.75
CA HIS A 18 -29.78 -57.27 36.60
C HIS A 18 -30.35 -58.34 35.67
N LEU A 19 -31.61 -58.75 35.84
CA LEU A 19 -32.27 -59.70 34.94
C LEU A 19 -32.36 -59.20 33.51
N THR A 20 -32.76 -57.94 33.32
CA THR A 20 -32.84 -57.31 31.99
C THR A 20 -31.47 -57.28 31.32
N THR A 21 -30.43 -56.91 32.07
CA THR A 21 -29.05 -56.88 31.57
C THR A 21 -28.57 -58.28 31.20
N SER A 22 -28.80 -59.29 32.05
CA SER A 22 -28.41 -60.68 31.77
C SER A 22 -29.12 -61.25 30.55
N ILE A 23 -30.45 -61.04 30.42
CA ILE A 23 -31.23 -61.48 29.26
C ILE A 23 -30.72 -60.81 27.98
N THR A 24 -30.49 -59.50 28.02
CA THR A 24 -29.98 -58.74 26.87
C THR A 24 -28.59 -59.22 26.44
N THR A 25 -27.68 -59.43 27.40
CA THR A 25 -26.33 -59.95 27.13
C THR A 25 -26.38 -61.37 26.57
N LEU A 26 -27.24 -62.27 27.09
CA LEU A 26 -27.42 -63.62 26.55
C LEU A 26 -27.98 -63.61 25.12
N ASN A 27 -28.99 -62.76 24.86
CA ASN A 27 -29.54 -62.58 23.52
C ASN A 27 -28.48 -62.04 22.54
N HIS A 28 -27.70 -61.03 22.96
CA HIS A 28 -26.59 -60.50 22.17
C HIS A 28 -25.50 -61.56 21.93
N LEU A 29 -25.21 -62.43 22.90
CA LEU A 29 -24.25 -63.51 22.72
C LEU A 29 -24.75 -64.54 21.71
N HIS A 30 -26.02 -64.92 21.79
CA HIS A 30 -26.66 -65.81 20.82
C HIS A 30 -26.65 -65.20 19.41
N MET A 31 -27.00 -63.91 19.30
CA MET A 31 -26.91 -63.17 18.03
C MET A 31 -25.48 -63.11 17.50
N LEU A 32 -24.48 -62.93 18.37
CA LEU A 32 -23.08 -62.90 17.97
C LEU A 32 -22.64 -64.26 17.42
N VAL A 33 -22.89 -65.35 18.13
CA VAL A 33 -22.51 -66.71 17.68
C VAL A 33 -23.16 -67.07 16.34
N GLY A 34 -24.49 -66.95 16.24
CA GLY A 34 -25.20 -67.25 14.99
C GLY A 34 -24.84 -66.27 13.86
N GLY A 35 -24.54 -65.02 14.21
CA GLY A 35 -24.07 -64.00 13.28
C GLY A 35 -22.68 -64.28 12.72
N VAL A 36 -21.72 -64.73 13.54
CA VAL A 36 -20.38 -65.11 13.05
C VAL A 36 -20.46 -66.30 12.10
N ASP A 37 -21.21 -67.35 12.45
CA ASP A 37 -21.32 -68.55 11.61
C ASP A 37 -22.00 -68.23 10.26
N SER A 38 -23.05 -67.39 10.28
CA SER A 38 -23.72 -66.92 9.07
C SER A 38 -22.83 -66.00 8.23
N LEU A 39 -22.04 -65.14 8.87
CA LEU A 39 -21.09 -64.24 8.21
C LEU A 39 -20.02 -65.04 7.46
N GLU A 40 -19.38 -66.02 8.10
CA GLU A 40 -18.38 -66.88 7.46
C GLU A 40 -18.97 -67.67 6.27
N ALA A 41 -20.21 -68.17 6.39
CA ALA A 41 -20.88 -68.88 5.30
C ALA A 41 -21.18 -67.96 4.10
N MET A 42 -21.63 -66.74 4.34
CA MET A 42 -21.97 -65.78 3.28
C MET A 42 -20.73 -65.16 2.62
N THR A 43 -19.64 -64.95 3.37
CA THR A 43 -18.33 -64.55 2.83
C THR A 43 -17.86 -65.54 1.76
N ARG A 44 -17.93 -66.84 2.05
CA ARG A 44 -17.56 -67.91 1.09
C ARG A 44 -18.42 -67.90 -0.17
N LYS A 45 -19.70 -67.54 -0.06
CA LYS A 45 -20.64 -67.46 -1.19
C LYS A 45 -20.59 -66.13 -1.96
N ARG A 46 -19.76 -65.17 -1.52
CA ARG A 46 -19.65 -63.82 -2.11
C ARG A 46 -20.96 -63.01 -2.12
N GLN A 47 -21.85 -63.23 -1.15
CA GLN A 47 -23.14 -62.54 -1.06
C GLN A 47 -23.02 -61.18 -0.36
N TYR A 48 -22.31 -60.22 -0.97
CA TYR A 48 -21.95 -58.95 -0.32
C TYR A 48 -23.14 -58.14 0.20
N GLY A 49 -24.28 -58.15 -0.50
CA GLY A 49 -25.46 -57.35 -0.11
C GLY A 49 -26.02 -57.75 1.26
N GLU A 50 -26.09 -59.06 1.55
CA GLU A 50 -26.54 -59.58 2.83
C GLU A 50 -25.44 -59.47 3.91
N VAL A 51 -24.18 -59.66 3.50
CA VAL A 51 -23.01 -59.52 4.37
C VAL A 51 -22.92 -58.13 4.97
N ALA A 52 -23.21 -57.06 4.23
CA ALA A 52 -23.09 -55.68 4.74
C ALA A 52 -23.97 -55.44 5.98
N ASN A 53 -25.25 -55.82 5.90
CA ASN A 53 -26.20 -55.66 7.00
C ASN A 53 -25.85 -56.56 8.19
N LEU A 54 -25.50 -57.82 7.93
CA LEU A 54 -25.12 -58.75 8.99
C LEU A 54 -23.84 -58.31 9.69
N LEU A 55 -22.82 -57.92 8.92
CA LEU A 55 -21.54 -57.45 9.44
C LEU A 55 -21.72 -56.22 10.34
N GLN A 56 -22.54 -55.25 9.91
CA GLN A 56 -22.84 -54.07 10.73
C GLN A 56 -23.50 -54.47 12.06
N GLY A 57 -24.47 -55.40 12.02
CA GLY A 57 -25.12 -55.93 13.22
C GLY A 57 -24.15 -56.65 14.14
N VAL A 58 -23.30 -57.53 13.59
CA VAL A 58 -22.28 -58.30 14.33
C VAL A 58 -21.25 -57.37 14.97
N VAL A 59 -20.78 -56.34 14.26
CA VAL A 59 -19.84 -55.35 14.80
C VAL A 59 -20.48 -54.55 15.94
N ASN A 60 -21.71 -54.07 15.76
CA ASN A 60 -22.44 -53.34 16.82
C ASN A 60 -22.63 -54.21 18.07
N VAL A 61 -22.97 -55.49 17.90
CA VAL A 61 -23.10 -56.42 19.03
C VAL A 61 -21.74 -56.70 19.68
N LEU A 62 -20.67 -56.84 18.90
CA LEU A 62 -19.31 -57.04 19.39
C LEU A 62 -18.81 -55.84 20.22
N GLU A 63 -19.20 -54.61 19.89
CA GLU A 63 -18.93 -53.41 20.71
C GLU A 63 -19.41 -53.56 22.15
N HIS A 64 -20.61 -54.11 22.35
CA HIS A 64 -21.17 -54.36 23.68
C HIS A 64 -20.35 -55.39 24.49
N PHE A 65 -19.62 -56.27 23.80
CA PHE A 65 -18.79 -57.32 24.42
C PHE A 65 -17.34 -56.94 24.70
N HIS A 66 -16.89 -55.72 24.35
CA HIS A 66 -15.50 -55.30 24.57
C HIS A 66 -15.06 -55.40 26.04
N LYS A 67 -15.98 -55.14 26.98
CA LYS A 67 -15.72 -55.24 28.43
C LYS A 67 -15.56 -56.69 28.93
N TYR A 68 -15.97 -57.67 28.12
CA TYR A 68 -15.94 -59.10 28.43
C TYR A 68 -14.85 -59.86 27.67
N MET A 69 -13.92 -59.15 27.02
CA MET A 69 -12.80 -59.74 26.25
C MET A 69 -11.82 -60.57 27.09
N GLY A 70 -11.91 -60.50 28.42
CA GLY A 70 -11.18 -61.41 29.32
C GLY A 70 -11.69 -62.85 29.29
N ILE A 71 -12.89 -63.10 28.74
CA ILE A 71 -13.47 -64.43 28.59
C ILE A 71 -12.94 -65.06 27.28
N PRO A 72 -12.23 -66.21 27.33
CA PRO A 72 -11.58 -66.80 26.15
C PRO A 72 -12.52 -67.05 24.96
N GLN A 73 -13.76 -67.50 25.22
CA GLN A 73 -14.74 -67.81 24.19
C GLN A 73 -15.22 -66.56 23.44
N ILE A 74 -15.40 -65.43 24.16
CA ILE A 74 -15.80 -64.15 23.55
C ILE A 74 -14.64 -63.58 22.74
N ARG A 75 -13.41 -63.71 23.25
CA ARG A 75 -12.21 -63.33 22.51
C ARG A 75 -12.06 -64.14 21.22
N GLN A 76 -12.29 -65.44 21.25
CA GLN A 76 -12.25 -66.29 20.07
C GLN A 76 -13.29 -65.88 19.03
N LEU A 77 -14.52 -65.53 19.44
CA LEU A 77 -15.55 -65.00 18.55
C LEU A 77 -15.11 -63.66 17.92
N SER A 78 -14.51 -62.77 18.71
CA SER A 78 -13.95 -61.51 18.19
C SER A 78 -12.84 -61.74 17.16
N GLU A 79 -11.94 -62.68 17.42
CA GLU A 79 -10.86 -63.05 16.50
C GLU A 79 -11.42 -63.64 15.18
N ARG A 80 -12.47 -64.47 15.24
CA ARG A 80 -13.19 -64.96 14.05
C ARG A 80 -13.84 -63.84 13.25
N VAL A 81 -14.51 -62.89 13.89
CA VAL A 81 -15.08 -61.71 13.21
C VAL A 81 -13.98 -60.90 12.51
N LYS A 82 -12.85 -60.66 13.18
CA LYS A 82 -11.70 -59.96 12.58
C LYS A 82 -11.11 -60.70 11.39
N ALA A 83 -11.01 -62.04 11.49
CA ALA A 83 -10.56 -62.87 10.38
C ALA A 83 -11.51 -62.75 9.17
N ALA A 84 -12.83 -62.83 9.40
CA ALA A 84 -13.84 -62.65 8.36
C ALA A 84 -13.80 -61.24 7.74
N GLN A 85 -13.58 -60.19 8.54
CA GLN A 85 -13.39 -58.82 8.04
C GLN A 85 -12.15 -58.69 7.15
N SER A 86 -11.03 -59.30 7.55
CA SER A 86 -9.79 -59.29 6.77
C SER A 86 -9.92 -60.08 5.46
N GLU A 87 -10.60 -61.23 5.51
CA GLU A 87 -10.90 -62.04 4.33
C GLU A 87 -11.81 -61.28 3.36
N LEU A 88 -12.90 -60.70 3.85
CA LEU A 88 -13.80 -59.86 3.05
C LEU A 88 -13.07 -58.68 2.42
N GLY A 89 -12.22 -57.97 3.17
CA GLY A 89 -11.42 -56.86 2.64
C GLY A 89 -10.49 -57.30 1.51
N THR A 90 -9.79 -58.41 1.69
CA THR A 90 -8.88 -58.98 0.67
C THR A 90 -9.65 -59.43 -0.57
N GLN A 91 -10.78 -60.09 -0.36
CA GLN A 91 -11.65 -60.61 -1.41
C GLN A 91 -12.28 -59.48 -2.23
N ILE A 92 -12.80 -58.42 -1.58
CA ILE A 92 -13.35 -57.25 -2.26
C ILE A 92 -12.26 -56.57 -3.11
N LEU A 93 -11.06 -56.38 -2.55
CA LEU A 93 -9.96 -55.78 -3.31
C LEU A 93 -9.57 -56.62 -4.54
N ALA A 94 -9.54 -57.94 -4.42
CA ALA A 94 -9.28 -58.84 -5.55
C ALA A 94 -10.39 -58.78 -6.61
N ASP A 95 -11.66 -58.71 -6.20
CA ASP A 95 -12.80 -58.62 -7.11
C ASP A 95 -12.81 -57.28 -7.86
N PHE A 96 -12.41 -56.18 -7.21
CA PHE A 96 -12.19 -54.89 -7.88
C PHE A 96 -10.99 -54.94 -8.85
N GLU A 97 -9.91 -55.65 -8.53
CA GLU A 97 -8.79 -55.82 -9.46
C GLU A 97 -9.14 -56.67 -10.68
N GLU A 98 -9.92 -57.75 -10.50
CA GLU A 98 -10.41 -58.58 -11.61
C GLU A 98 -11.39 -57.81 -12.50
N ALA A 99 -12.27 -57.01 -11.88
CA ALA A 99 -13.22 -56.19 -12.60
C ALA A 99 -12.58 -54.97 -13.28
N PHE A 100 -11.41 -54.52 -12.84
CA PHE A 100 -10.71 -53.37 -13.42
C PHE A 100 -9.22 -53.69 -13.64
N PRO A 101 -8.88 -54.59 -14.58
CA PRO A 101 -7.51 -54.99 -14.81
C PRO A 101 -6.67 -53.81 -15.34
N SER A 102 -5.41 -53.74 -14.89
CA SER A 102 -4.41 -52.84 -15.46
C SER A 102 -4.23 -53.12 -16.96
N GLN A 103 -3.97 -52.06 -17.75
CA GLN A 103 -4.03 -52.08 -19.22
C GLN A 103 -3.41 -53.33 -19.87
N GLY A 104 -4.17 -53.98 -20.76
CA GLY A 104 -3.71 -55.13 -21.57
C GLY A 104 -4.61 -56.37 -21.56
N SER A 105 -5.62 -56.45 -20.68
CA SER A 105 -6.59 -57.55 -20.64
C SER A 105 -7.76 -57.32 -21.62
N LYS A 106 -8.09 -58.34 -22.43
CA LYS A 106 -9.19 -58.31 -23.42
C LYS A 106 -10.60 -58.38 -22.83
N ARG A 107 -10.76 -58.44 -21.50
CA ARG A 107 -12.08 -58.41 -20.86
C ARG A 107 -12.47 -56.97 -20.55
N PRO A 108 -13.59 -56.45 -21.10
CA PRO A 108 -14.16 -55.21 -20.63
C PRO A 108 -14.66 -55.44 -19.20
N GLY A 109 -13.87 -54.98 -18.24
CA GLY A 109 -14.32 -54.74 -16.89
C GLY A 109 -15.50 -53.76 -16.89
N GLY A 110 -16.57 -54.08 -16.16
CA GLY A 110 -17.81 -53.29 -16.22
C GLY A 110 -18.53 -53.22 -14.87
N PRO A 111 -19.45 -52.26 -14.72
CA PRO A 111 -20.24 -52.12 -13.50
C PRO A 111 -20.99 -53.42 -13.19
N SER A 112 -20.84 -53.89 -11.96
CA SER A 112 -21.48 -55.11 -11.49
C SER A 112 -22.29 -54.84 -10.23
N ASN A 113 -23.49 -55.41 -10.14
CA ASN A 113 -24.29 -55.37 -8.92
C ASN A 113 -23.53 -55.99 -7.73
N VAL A 114 -22.66 -56.97 -8.00
CA VAL A 114 -21.79 -57.59 -6.98
C VAL A 114 -20.80 -56.57 -6.41
N LEU A 115 -20.21 -55.71 -7.25
CA LEU A 115 -19.27 -54.67 -6.81
C LEU A 115 -19.98 -53.52 -6.09
N ARG A 116 -21.19 -53.18 -6.53
CA ARG A 116 -22.04 -52.22 -5.81
C ARG A 116 -22.33 -52.71 -4.40
N ASP A 117 -22.70 -53.97 -4.27
CA ASP A 117 -22.97 -54.57 -2.96
C ASP A 117 -21.68 -54.71 -2.13
N ALA A 118 -20.52 -54.96 -2.78
CA ALA A 118 -19.21 -54.94 -2.14
C ALA A 118 -18.84 -53.56 -1.58
N CYS A 119 -19.23 -52.46 -2.23
CA CYS A 119 -19.06 -51.10 -1.68
C CYS A 119 -19.81 -50.91 -0.36
N LEU A 120 -20.98 -51.53 -0.19
CA LEU A 120 -21.74 -51.49 1.07
C LEU A 120 -20.98 -52.19 2.20
N VAL A 121 -20.37 -53.34 1.91
CA VAL A 121 -19.51 -54.04 2.86
C VAL A 121 -18.26 -53.20 3.19
N ALA A 122 -17.63 -52.58 2.19
CA ALA A 122 -16.45 -51.73 2.37
C ALA A 122 -16.71 -50.49 3.24
N ASN A 123 -17.94 -49.99 3.29
CA ASN A 123 -18.35 -48.91 4.21
C ASN A 123 -18.39 -49.35 5.68
N VAL A 124 -18.60 -50.63 5.95
CA VAL A 124 -18.66 -51.23 7.31
C VAL A 124 -17.29 -51.72 7.77
N LEU A 125 -16.44 -52.11 6.82
CA LEU A 125 -15.05 -52.54 7.07
C LEU A 125 -14.15 -51.37 7.50
N ASP A 126 -12.86 -51.68 7.72
CA ASP A 126 -11.84 -50.67 7.96
C ASP A 126 -11.82 -49.63 6.81
N PRO A 127 -11.87 -48.32 7.12
CA PRO A 127 -11.83 -47.24 6.13
C PRO A 127 -10.67 -47.33 5.12
N ARG A 128 -9.57 -48.03 5.47
CA ARG A 128 -8.44 -48.30 4.57
C ARG A 128 -8.86 -49.05 3.30
N ILE A 129 -9.78 -50.01 3.41
CA ILE A 129 -10.25 -50.79 2.25
C ILE A 129 -10.97 -49.88 1.26
N LYS A 130 -11.88 -49.04 1.77
CA LYS A 130 -12.56 -48.01 0.97
C LYS A 130 -11.55 -47.06 0.31
N GLN A 131 -10.56 -46.55 1.05
CA GLN A 131 -9.53 -45.67 0.51
C GLN A 131 -8.71 -46.34 -0.62
N GLU A 132 -8.35 -47.61 -0.46
CA GLU A 132 -7.61 -48.37 -1.48
C GLU A 132 -8.44 -48.62 -2.75
N ILE A 133 -9.74 -48.94 -2.62
CA ILE A 133 -10.65 -49.07 -3.77
C ILE A 133 -10.72 -47.74 -4.53
N ILE A 134 -11.00 -46.65 -3.81
CA ILE A 134 -11.10 -45.30 -4.38
C ILE A 134 -9.80 -44.94 -5.13
N LYS A 135 -8.65 -45.13 -4.48
CA LYS A 135 -7.33 -44.80 -5.03
C LYS A 135 -6.99 -45.61 -6.28
N LYS A 136 -7.22 -46.94 -6.25
CA LYS A 136 -6.96 -47.81 -7.41
C LYS A 136 -7.87 -47.46 -8.58
N PHE A 137 -9.16 -47.25 -8.31
CA PHE A 137 -10.14 -46.90 -9.33
C PHE A 137 -9.80 -45.56 -10.01
N ILE A 138 -9.51 -44.51 -9.23
CA ILE A 138 -9.11 -43.21 -9.77
C ILE A 138 -7.83 -43.32 -10.60
N ARG A 139 -6.81 -44.04 -10.10
CA ARG A 139 -5.55 -44.25 -10.82
C ARG A 139 -5.77 -44.92 -12.17
N GLN A 140 -6.63 -45.94 -12.23
CA GLN A 140 -6.97 -46.63 -13.47
C GLN A 140 -7.71 -45.69 -14.44
N HIS A 141 -8.67 -44.90 -13.96
CA HIS A 141 -9.41 -43.96 -14.82
C HIS A 141 -8.56 -42.80 -15.34
N LEU A 142 -7.51 -42.42 -14.63
CA LEU A 142 -6.58 -41.36 -15.04
C LEU A 142 -5.32 -41.91 -15.75
N SER A 143 -5.21 -43.22 -15.95
CA SER A 143 -4.01 -43.80 -16.59
C SER A 143 -3.85 -43.37 -18.04
N GLU A 144 -4.96 -43.25 -18.79
CA GLU A 144 -4.94 -42.77 -20.18
C GLU A 144 -4.47 -41.30 -20.24
N TYR A 145 -4.91 -40.46 -19.30
CA TYR A 145 -4.47 -39.07 -19.20
C TYR A 145 -2.95 -38.96 -19.03
N LEU A 146 -2.38 -39.81 -18.17
CA LEU A 146 -0.93 -39.88 -17.93
C LEU A 146 -0.13 -40.31 -19.16
N VAL A 147 -0.73 -40.97 -20.15
CA VAL A 147 -0.07 -41.34 -21.41
C VAL A 147 -0.24 -40.25 -22.46
N LEU A 148 -1.45 -39.70 -22.59
CA LEU A 148 -1.78 -38.69 -23.59
C LEU A 148 -1.03 -37.37 -23.37
N PHE A 149 -0.83 -36.97 -22.12
CA PHE A 149 -0.27 -35.65 -21.77
C PHE A 149 1.12 -35.73 -21.12
N GLN A 150 1.89 -36.75 -21.47
CA GLN A 150 3.30 -36.86 -21.10
C GLN A 150 4.12 -35.68 -21.63
N GLU A 151 5.21 -35.38 -20.93
CA GLU A 151 6.10 -34.26 -21.22
C GLU A 151 6.65 -34.21 -22.67
N ASN A 152 6.84 -35.37 -23.30
CA ASN A 152 7.34 -35.51 -24.66
C ASN A 152 6.26 -35.33 -25.75
N GLN A 153 4.99 -35.18 -25.37
CA GLN A 153 3.88 -35.06 -26.31
C GLN A 153 3.58 -33.58 -26.61
N ASP A 154 3.43 -33.24 -27.89
CA ASP A 154 3.09 -31.87 -28.30
C ASP A 154 1.74 -31.38 -27.76
N VAL A 155 0.83 -32.30 -27.42
CA VAL A 155 -0.48 -31.97 -26.83
C VAL A 155 -0.39 -31.59 -25.35
N ALA A 156 0.75 -31.84 -24.70
CA ALA A 156 0.99 -31.53 -23.30
C ALA A 156 1.38 -30.06 -23.07
N TRP A 157 1.75 -29.33 -24.13
CA TRP A 157 2.20 -27.94 -24.05
C TRP A 157 1.07 -26.95 -23.74
N LEU A 158 1.46 -25.76 -23.27
CA LEU A 158 0.56 -24.73 -22.75
C LEU A 158 -0.43 -24.18 -23.79
N ASP A 159 -0.07 -24.17 -25.06
CA ASP A 159 -0.92 -23.72 -26.17
C ASP A 159 -2.19 -24.58 -26.32
N LYS A 160 -2.12 -25.84 -25.88
CA LYS A 160 -3.20 -26.84 -25.94
C LYS A 160 -3.76 -27.20 -24.58
N ILE A 161 -3.58 -26.34 -23.57
CA ILE A 161 -4.02 -26.61 -22.19
C ILE A 161 -5.51 -26.97 -22.09
N ASP A 162 -6.34 -26.41 -22.98
CA ASP A 162 -7.77 -26.70 -23.09
C ASP A 162 -8.08 -28.17 -23.36
N ARG A 163 -7.18 -28.89 -24.04
CA ARG A 163 -7.35 -30.31 -24.30
C ARG A 163 -7.36 -31.11 -23.01
N ARG A 164 -6.59 -30.71 -21.98
CA ARG A 164 -6.60 -31.35 -20.65
C ARG A 164 -7.97 -31.18 -19.99
N TYR A 165 -8.51 -29.96 -20.03
CA TYR A 165 -9.81 -29.65 -19.42
C TYR A 165 -10.98 -30.28 -20.19
N ALA A 166 -10.92 -30.31 -21.51
CA ALA A 166 -11.93 -31.01 -22.33
C ALA A 166 -11.87 -32.54 -22.12
N TRP A 167 -10.68 -33.10 -21.90
CA TRP A 167 -10.51 -34.52 -21.60
C TRP A 167 -11.19 -34.89 -20.28
N ILE A 168 -10.91 -34.18 -19.18
CA ILE A 168 -11.51 -34.51 -17.87
C ILE A 168 -13.03 -34.30 -17.88
N LYS A 169 -13.54 -33.27 -18.56
CA LYS A 169 -14.99 -33.05 -18.70
C LYS A 169 -15.69 -34.26 -19.32
N ARG A 170 -15.15 -34.79 -20.42
CA ARG A 170 -15.66 -36.01 -21.07
C ARG A 170 -15.53 -37.23 -20.16
N GLN A 171 -14.39 -37.37 -19.47
CA GLN A 171 -14.16 -38.50 -18.58
C GLN A 171 -15.11 -38.53 -17.38
N LEU A 172 -15.45 -37.37 -16.82
CA LEU A 172 -16.43 -37.28 -15.73
C LEU A 172 -17.85 -37.66 -16.19
N LEU A 173 -18.25 -37.26 -17.41
CA LEU A 173 -19.53 -37.65 -17.98
C LEU A 173 -19.59 -39.17 -18.24
N ASP A 174 -18.53 -39.73 -18.84
CA ASP A 174 -18.43 -41.18 -19.09
C ASP A 174 -18.48 -41.99 -17.78
N TYR A 175 -17.84 -41.46 -16.72
CA TYR A 175 -17.90 -42.05 -15.39
C TYR A 175 -19.33 -42.05 -14.81
N GLU A 176 -20.02 -40.90 -14.86
CA GLU A 176 -21.37 -40.77 -14.31
C GLU A 176 -22.36 -41.69 -15.02
N GLU A 177 -22.25 -41.82 -16.35
CA GLU A 177 -23.10 -42.69 -17.16
C GLU A 177 -22.86 -44.19 -16.86
N LYS A 178 -21.59 -44.61 -16.79
CA LYS A 178 -21.23 -46.03 -16.66
C LYS A 178 -21.19 -46.54 -15.21
N TYR A 179 -20.67 -45.73 -14.29
CA TYR A 179 -20.31 -46.17 -12.94
C TYR A 179 -21.02 -45.39 -11.82
N GLY A 180 -21.76 -44.31 -12.14
CA GLY A 180 -22.40 -43.46 -11.14
C GLY A 180 -23.32 -44.22 -10.15
N ARG A 181 -23.98 -45.29 -10.61
CA ARG A 181 -24.86 -46.14 -9.78
C ARG A 181 -24.13 -47.25 -9.01
N MET A 182 -22.85 -47.46 -9.28
CA MET A 182 -22.06 -48.54 -8.67
C MET A 182 -21.47 -48.12 -7.32
N PHE A 183 -21.07 -46.86 -7.19
CA PHE A 183 -20.49 -46.33 -5.95
C PHE A 183 -21.53 -45.57 -5.13
N PRO A 184 -21.47 -45.63 -3.79
CA PRO A 184 -22.30 -44.78 -2.94
C PRO A 184 -22.01 -43.29 -3.19
N GLU A 185 -23.04 -42.45 -3.26
CA GLU A 185 -22.91 -41.00 -3.52
C GLU A 185 -22.00 -40.31 -2.50
N GLU A 186 -22.01 -40.77 -1.25
CA GLU A 186 -21.17 -40.26 -0.16
C GLU A 186 -19.66 -40.50 -0.35
N TRP A 187 -19.27 -41.33 -1.33
CA TRP A 187 -17.86 -41.49 -1.69
C TRP A 187 -17.36 -40.29 -2.50
N CYS A 188 -18.27 -39.48 -3.06
CA CYS A 188 -18.00 -38.29 -3.87
C CYS A 188 -17.00 -38.57 -5.00
N MET A 189 -17.14 -39.73 -5.66
CA MET A 189 -16.15 -40.24 -6.61
C MET A 189 -15.88 -39.28 -7.78
N THR A 190 -16.91 -38.65 -8.35
CA THR A 190 -16.75 -37.66 -9.43
C THR A 190 -15.86 -36.49 -8.99
N GLU A 191 -16.06 -35.98 -7.76
CA GLU A 191 -15.24 -34.90 -7.21
C GLU A 191 -13.80 -35.39 -6.95
N ARG A 192 -13.62 -36.59 -6.39
CA ARG A 192 -12.29 -37.16 -6.15
C ARG A 192 -11.49 -37.37 -7.44
N ILE A 193 -12.13 -37.81 -8.52
CA ILE A 193 -11.49 -37.94 -9.84
C ILE A 193 -11.03 -36.55 -10.32
N ALA A 194 -11.86 -35.52 -10.19
CA ALA A 194 -11.52 -34.16 -10.58
C ALA A 194 -10.35 -33.60 -9.75
N VAL A 195 -10.36 -33.82 -8.43
CA VAL A 195 -9.28 -33.39 -7.51
C VAL A 195 -7.96 -34.08 -7.85
N GLU A 196 -7.96 -35.40 -8.03
CA GLU A 196 -6.73 -36.13 -8.40
C GLU A 196 -6.22 -35.70 -9.78
N PHE A 197 -7.12 -35.48 -10.75
CA PHE A 197 -6.76 -34.90 -12.04
C PHE A 197 -6.08 -33.54 -11.89
N CYS A 198 -6.61 -32.66 -11.03
CA CYS A 198 -6.00 -31.35 -10.75
C CYS A 198 -4.59 -31.50 -10.17
N HIS A 199 -4.38 -32.41 -9.21
CA HIS A 199 -3.06 -32.65 -8.61
C HIS A 199 -2.04 -33.17 -9.62
N ILE A 200 -2.43 -34.15 -10.44
CA ILE A 200 -1.58 -34.68 -11.51
C ILE A 200 -1.28 -33.58 -12.54
N THR A 201 -2.30 -32.84 -12.97
CA THR A 201 -2.14 -31.76 -13.96
C THR A 201 -1.19 -30.68 -13.46
N ARG A 202 -1.31 -30.28 -12.19
CA ARG A 202 -0.38 -29.33 -11.57
C ARG A 202 1.06 -29.84 -11.62
N ALA A 203 1.29 -31.11 -11.27
CA ALA A 203 2.62 -31.70 -11.25
C ALA A 203 3.23 -31.80 -12.66
N GLU A 204 2.46 -32.27 -13.64
CA GLU A 204 2.89 -32.42 -15.02
C GLU A 204 3.13 -31.05 -15.70
N LEU A 205 2.24 -30.07 -15.51
CA LEU A 205 2.45 -28.71 -16.01
C LEU A 205 3.71 -28.08 -15.39
N ALA A 206 3.92 -28.25 -14.09
CA ALA A 206 5.13 -27.76 -13.44
C ALA A 206 6.41 -28.42 -13.99
N LYS A 207 6.35 -29.68 -14.44
CA LYS A 207 7.48 -30.37 -15.08
C LYS A 207 7.73 -29.82 -16.50
N VAL A 208 6.68 -29.79 -17.31
CA VAL A 208 6.71 -29.31 -18.71
C VAL A 208 7.22 -27.87 -18.81
N MET A 209 6.71 -26.98 -17.95
CA MET A 209 7.15 -25.58 -17.91
C MET A 209 8.60 -25.42 -17.47
N ARG A 210 9.09 -26.23 -16.52
CA ARG A 210 10.49 -26.21 -16.11
C ARG A 210 11.43 -26.61 -17.25
N THR A 211 11.07 -27.65 -18.01
CA THR A 211 11.90 -28.17 -19.10
C THR A 211 11.97 -27.21 -20.29
N ARG A 212 10.85 -26.56 -20.63
CA ARG A 212 10.74 -25.63 -21.76
C ARG A 212 10.62 -24.17 -21.31
N ALA A 213 11.26 -23.81 -20.19
CA ALA A 213 11.12 -22.49 -19.56
C ALA A 213 11.45 -21.33 -20.52
N LYS A 214 12.41 -21.52 -21.42
CA LYS A 214 12.85 -20.50 -22.41
C LYS A 214 11.83 -20.24 -23.52
N GLU A 215 10.90 -21.16 -23.73
CA GLU A 215 9.86 -21.05 -24.77
C GLU A 215 8.57 -20.39 -24.23
N ILE A 216 8.56 -20.03 -22.94
CA ILE A 216 7.40 -19.41 -22.29
C ILE A 216 7.40 -17.92 -22.61
N GLU A 217 6.44 -17.50 -23.43
CA GLU A 217 6.15 -16.09 -23.68
C GLU A 217 5.02 -15.57 -22.79
N VAL A 218 4.99 -14.27 -22.52
CA VAL A 218 3.98 -13.61 -21.67
C VAL A 218 2.56 -13.93 -22.14
N LYS A 219 2.29 -13.81 -23.44
CA LYS A 219 0.93 -14.04 -23.99
C LYS A 219 0.49 -15.49 -23.81
N LEU A 220 1.40 -16.44 -24.03
CA LEU A 220 1.15 -17.86 -23.85
C LEU A 220 0.90 -18.19 -22.37
N LEU A 221 1.70 -17.62 -21.47
CA LEU A 221 1.56 -17.80 -20.02
C LEU A 221 0.22 -17.26 -19.52
N LEU A 222 -0.13 -16.02 -19.90
CA LEU A 222 -1.40 -15.41 -19.51
C LEU A 222 -2.60 -16.17 -20.09
N PHE A 223 -2.51 -16.65 -21.33
CA PHE A 223 -3.52 -17.53 -21.92
C PHE A 223 -3.71 -18.79 -21.06
N ALA A 224 -2.62 -19.50 -20.74
CA ALA A 224 -2.70 -20.73 -19.96
C ALA A 224 -3.28 -20.50 -18.55
N ILE A 225 -2.87 -19.44 -17.86
CA ILE A 225 -3.40 -19.08 -16.54
C ILE A 225 -4.90 -18.80 -16.64
N GLN A 226 -5.34 -17.97 -17.59
CA GLN A 226 -6.75 -17.63 -17.74
C GLN A 226 -7.62 -18.87 -17.97
N ARG A 227 -7.20 -19.79 -18.85
CA ARG A 227 -7.94 -21.03 -19.12
C ARG A 227 -7.97 -21.94 -17.90
N THR A 228 -6.87 -22.01 -17.14
CA THR A 228 -6.80 -22.76 -15.88
C THR A 228 -7.74 -22.20 -14.81
N THR A 229 -7.71 -20.90 -14.56
CA THR A 229 -8.55 -20.25 -13.55
C THR A 229 -10.03 -20.36 -13.92
N ASN A 230 -10.37 -20.25 -15.21
CA ASN A 230 -11.74 -20.50 -15.69
C ASN A 230 -12.18 -21.94 -15.40
N PHE A 231 -11.31 -22.92 -15.63
CA PHE A 231 -11.59 -24.32 -15.30
C PHE A 231 -11.77 -24.54 -13.80
N GLU A 232 -10.90 -23.96 -12.95
CA GLU A 232 -11.05 -24.01 -11.49
C GLU A 232 -12.39 -23.38 -11.04
N GLY A 233 -12.80 -22.28 -11.67
CA GLY A 233 -14.11 -21.66 -11.46
C GLY A 233 -15.28 -22.57 -11.84
N LEU A 234 -15.16 -23.34 -12.93
CA LEU A 234 -16.18 -24.34 -13.31
C LEU A 234 -16.27 -25.48 -12.30
N LEU A 235 -15.13 -25.96 -11.77
CA LEU A 235 -15.12 -26.99 -10.73
C LEU A 235 -15.80 -26.49 -9.45
N ALA A 236 -15.54 -25.24 -9.06
CA ALA A 236 -16.16 -24.59 -7.91
C ALA A 236 -17.68 -24.50 -7.99
N LYS A 237 -18.23 -24.32 -9.21
CA LYS A 237 -19.67 -24.29 -9.45
C LYS A 237 -20.28 -25.70 -9.39
N ARG A 238 -19.54 -26.72 -9.81
CA ARG A 238 -20.02 -28.11 -9.88
C ARG A 238 -19.89 -28.86 -8.55
N PHE A 239 -18.85 -28.56 -7.77
CA PHE A 239 -18.47 -29.36 -6.60
C PHE A 239 -18.40 -28.51 -5.34
N THR A 240 -18.72 -29.14 -4.20
CA THR A 240 -18.73 -28.47 -2.90
C THR A 240 -17.33 -28.27 -2.30
N GLY A 241 -16.33 -29.03 -2.78
CA GLY A 241 -14.98 -29.05 -2.24
C GLY A 241 -14.84 -29.93 -0.99
N CYS A 242 -15.85 -30.76 -0.68
CA CYS A 242 -15.85 -31.65 0.47
C CYS A 242 -14.68 -32.66 0.46
N THR A 243 -14.12 -32.96 -0.71
CA THR A 243 -12.99 -33.89 -0.86
C THR A 243 -11.62 -33.24 -0.69
N LEU A 244 -11.57 -31.91 -0.59
CA LEU A 244 -10.33 -31.13 -0.39
C LEU A 244 -10.02 -30.88 1.09
N THR A 245 -11.03 -30.96 1.96
CA THR A 245 -10.89 -30.78 3.40
C THR A 245 -10.97 -32.14 4.10
N ASP A 246 -9.82 -32.71 4.47
CA ASP A 246 -9.74 -33.86 5.38
C ASP A 246 -10.07 -33.42 6.83
N VAL A 247 -11.30 -32.94 7.07
CA VAL A 247 -11.79 -32.66 8.44
C VAL A 247 -12.88 -33.69 8.79
N PRO A 248 -12.58 -34.67 9.67
CA PRO A 248 -13.59 -35.61 10.15
C PRO A 248 -14.60 -34.86 11.02
N GLY A 249 -15.87 -34.76 10.59
CA GLY A 249 -16.99 -34.41 11.46
C GLY A 249 -17.81 -33.16 11.15
N GLN A 250 -17.66 -32.49 9.99
CA GLN A 250 -18.63 -31.45 9.62
C GLN A 250 -19.93 -32.07 9.08
N LYS A 251 -21.06 -31.76 9.74
CA LYS A 251 -22.41 -32.14 9.29
C LYS A 251 -22.69 -31.58 7.90
N ARG A 252 -23.17 -32.48 7.02
CA ARG A 252 -23.63 -32.21 5.65
C ARG A 252 -24.68 -31.08 5.64
N PRO A 253 -24.65 -30.13 4.71
CA PRO A 253 -25.84 -29.39 4.33
C PRO A 253 -26.74 -30.36 3.53
N ASP A 254 -27.92 -30.68 4.07
CA ASP A 254 -28.95 -31.43 3.35
C ASP A 254 -29.59 -30.52 2.29
N SER A 255 -29.24 -30.73 1.02
CA SER A 255 -30.10 -30.40 -0.11
C SER A 255 -29.76 -31.30 -1.30
N PRO A 256 -30.73 -32.02 -1.89
CA PRO A 256 -30.51 -32.70 -3.16
C PRO A 256 -30.47 -31.64 -4.27
N LEU A 257 -29.41 -31.58 -5.06
CA LEU A 257 -29.39 -30.81 -6.31
C LEU A 257 -29.71 -31.76 -7.46
N ASP A 258 -30.75 -31.41 -8.22
CA ASP A 258 -31.13 -32.08 -9.46
C ASP A 258 -29.97 -32.07 -10.49
N PRO A 259 -29.83 -33.13 -11.29
CA PRO A 259 -28.76 -33.28 -12.28
C PRO A 259 -29.02 -32.37 -13.48
N THR A 260 -28.73 -31.07 -13.35
CA THR A 260 -28.74 -30.16 -14.50
C THR A 260 -27.32 -30.05 -15.01
N ASN A 261 -27.05 -30.75 -16.12
CA ASN A 261 -25.75 -30.87 -16.76
C ASN A 261 -25.27 -29.49 -17.27
N PRO A 262 -24.28 -28.82 -16.62
CA PRO A 262 -23.85 -27.46 -16.97
C PRO A 262 -22.93 -27.41 -18.20
N PHE A 263 -22.75 -28.54 -18.90
CA PHE A 263 -21.91 -28.67 -20.08
C PHE A 263 -22.66 -28.48 -21.41
N LEU A 264 -23.97 -28.20 -21.36
CA LEU A 264 -24.69 -27.67 -22.51
C LEU A 264 -24.42 -26.17 -22.60
N GLU A 265 -23.80 -25.77 -23.70
CA GLU A 265 -23.42 -24.39 -24.00
C GLU A 265 -24.68 -23.52 -24.11
N ASP A 266 -24.77 -22.47 -23.30
CA ASP A 266 -25.54 -21.27 -23.60
C ASP A 266 -24.60 -20.05 -23.49
N GLU A 267 -24.58 -19.28 -24.57
CA GLU A 267 -23.83 -18.03 -24.81
C GLU A 267 -24.12 -16.92 -23.76
N PRO A 268 -23.28 -15.87 -23.68
CA PRO A 268 -23.27 -14.94 -22.54
C PRO A 268 -24.42 -13.92 -22.62
N GLY A 269 -25.41 -14.08 -21.74
CA GLY A 269 -26.52 -13.14 -21.56
C GLY A 269 -26.42 -12.30 -20.28
N GLU A 270 -26.11 -11.02 -20.45
CA GLU A 270 -26.60 -9.84 -19.71
C GLU A 270 -26.71 -9.88 -18.17
N GLU A 271 -25.79 -9.19 -17.49
CA GLU A 271 -26.00 -8.69 -16.13
C GLU A 271 -27.04 -7.55 -16.16
N ALA A 272 -28.29 -7.86 -15.79
CA ALA A 272 -29.29 -6.87 -15.40
C ALA A 272 -29.28 -6.71 -13.87
N GLY A 273 -29.00 -5.49 -13.43
CA GLY A 273 -28.84 -5.15 -12.02
C GLY A 273 -30.15 -5.14 -11.21
N THR A 274 -29.99 -5.26 -9.89
CA THR A 274 -30.91 -4.70 -8.91
C THR A 274 -30.12 -4.28 -7.67
N GLU A 275 -30.07 -2.97 -7.44
CA GLU A 275 -29.76 -2.36 -6.15
C GLU A 275 -30.83 -2.73 -5.12
N LYS A 276 -30.41 -2.97 -3.86
CA LYS A 276 -31.17 -2.59 -2.66
C LYS A 276 -30.32 -2.70 -1.39
N ASP A 277 -29.95 -1.51 -0.91
CA ASP A 277 -29.98 -0.98 0.46
C ASP A 277 -29.34 -1.71 1.65
N GLU A 278 -28.69 -0.89 2.47
CA GLU A 278 -27.90 -1.21 3.65
C GLU A 278 -28.76 -1.61 4.87
N ASP A 279 -28.28 -2.57 5.67
CA ASP A 279 -28.53 -2.56 7.11
C ASP A 279 -27.25 -2.98 7.87
N LEU A 280 -26.67 -2.00 8.57
CA LEU A 280 -25.49 -2.09 9.40
C LEU A 280 -25.92 -2.43 10.83
N THR A 281 -25.76 -3.68 11.27
CA THR A 281 -25.40 -4.07 12.66
C THR A 281 -25.52 -5.58 12.86
N LYS A 282 -24.42 -6.31 12.62
CA LYS A 282 -24.09 -7.60 13.25
C LYS A 282 -22.63 -7.95 12.92
N PRO A 283 -21.83 -8.48 13.86
CA PRO A 283 -20.46 -8.89 13.57
C PRO A 283 -20.50 -10.04 12.55
N LYS A 284 -20.06 -9.78 11.32
CA LYS A 284 -19.92 -10.80 10.27
C LYS A 284 -18.89 -11.84 10.74
N LYS A 285 -19.37 -13.05 11.03
CA LYS A 285 -18.53 -14.26 11.11
C LYS A 285 -17.69 -14.39 9.83
N PRO A 286 -16.48 -14.97 9.90
CA PRO A 286 -15.60 -15.08 8.74
C PRO A 286 -16.30 -15.86 7.62
N LYS A 287 -16.40 -15.24 6.43
CA LYS A 287 -16.87 -15.87 5.21
C LYS A 287 -15.99 -17.10 4.93
N ALA A 288 -16.63 -18.25 4.69
CA ALA A 288 -15.99 -19.44 4.14
C ALA A 288 -15.27 -19.09 2.81
N PRO A 289 -14.19 -19.81 2.43
CA PRO A 289 -13.21 -19.33 1.46
C PRO A 289 -13.80 -19.07 0.08
N ASP A 290 -13.26 -18.03 -0.58
CA ASP A 290 -13.27 -17.91 -2.04
C ASP A 290 -12.96 -19.27 -2.66
N ASN A 291 -13.82 -19.76 -3.57
CA ASN A 291 -13.65 -20.94 -4.44
C ASN A 291 -12.69 -22.05 -3.90
N PRO A 292 -13.20 -23.21 -3.43
CA PRO A 292 -12.34 -24.26 -2.85
C PRO A 292 -11.31 -24.87 -3.82
N PHE A 293 -11.53 -24.75 -5.14
CA PHE A 293 -10.60 -25.21 -6.18
C PHE A 293 -9.61 -24.14 -6.62
N HIS A 294 -9.71 -22.90 -6.12
CA HIS A 294 -8.80 -21.82 -6.49
C HIS A 294 -7.35 -22.17 -6.12
N GLY A 295 -6.46 -22.15 -7.10
CA GLY A 295 -5.05 -22.42 -6.88
C GLY A 295 -4.67 -23.90 -6.86
N ILE A 296 -5.60 -24.83 -7.13
CA ILE A 296 -5.30 -26.27 -7.13
C ILE A 296 -4.40 -26.67 -8.29
N VAL A 297 -4.53 -26.01 -9.45
CA VAL A 297 -3.65 -26.11 -10.62
C VAL A 297 -2.89 -24.79 -10.82
N SER A 298 -3.57 -23.65 -10.80
CA SER A 298 -3.04 -22.33 -11.21
C SER A 298 -1.77 -21.90 -10.45
N LYS A 299 -1.56 -22.37 -9.22
CA LYS A 299 -0.32 -22.13 -8.47
C LYS A 299 0.95 -22.67 -9.16
N CYS A 300 0.86 -23.62 -10.10
CA CYS A 300 2.06 -24.07 -10.83
C CYS A 300 2.68 -23.01 -11.73
N PHE A 301 1.92 -21.97 -12.09
CA PHE A 301 2.40 -20.89 -12.95
C PHE A 301 3.23 -19.84 -12.20
N GLU A 302 3.07 -19.72 -10.87
CA GLU A 302 3.73 -18.68 -10.06
C GLU A 302 5.26 -18.62 -10.24
N PRO A 303 6.01 -19.75 -10.26
CA PRO A 303 7.46 -19.72 -10.47
C PRO A 303 7.88 -19.17 -11.83
N HIS A 304 6.95 -19.08 -12.80
CA HIS A 304 7.21 -18.60 -14.16
C HIS A 304 6.66 -17.19 -14.39
N LEU A 305 6.02 -16.57 -13.39
CA LEU A 305 5.50 -15.20 -13.50
C LEU A 305 6.59 -14.14 -13.65
N TYR A 306 7.87 -14.48 -13.45
CA TYR A 306 8.98 -13.57 -13.77
C TYR A 306 8.95 -13.10 -15.23
N VAL A 307 8.48 -13.93 -16.17
CA VAL A 307 8.34 -13.55 -17.59
C VAL A 307 7.35 -12.39 -17.76
N TYR A 308 6.24 -12.40 -17.00
CA TYR A 308 5.29 -11.29 -16.99
C TYR A 308 5.93 -10.04 -16.38
N ILE A 309 6.64 -10.19 -15.26
CA ILE A 309 7.30 -9.10 -14.54
C ILE A 309 8.37 -8.43 -15.42
N GLU A 310 9.22 -9.18 -16.10
CA GLU A 310 10.22 -8.68 -17.06
C GLU A 310 9.58 -7.92 -18.23
N SER A 311 8.45 -8.41 -18.75
CA SER A 311 7.71 -7.69 -19.77
C SER A 311 7.11 -6.38 -19.26
N GLN A 312 6.63 -6.34 -18.00
CA GLN A 312 6.17 -5.08 -17.40
C GLN A 312 7.34 -4.10 -17.21
N ASP A 313 8.53 -4.58 -16.82
CA ASP A 313 9.73 -3.76 -16.71
C ASP A 313 10.07 -3.10 -18.05
N LYS A 314 10.11 -3.89 -19.13
CA LYS A 314 10.40 -3.38 -20.47
C LYS A 314 9.36 -2.36 -20.94
N ASN A 315 8.07 -2.67 -20.81
CA ASN A 315 6.98 -1.79 -21.25
C ASN A 315 6.99 -0.45 -20.49
N LEU A 316 7.27 -0.48 -19.18
CA LEU A 316 7.39 0.74 -18.38
C LEU A 316 8.63 1.56 -18.75
N GLY A 317 9.76 0.91 -19.07
CA GLY A 317 10.93 1.60 -19.60
C GLY A 317 10.63 2.35 -20.89
N GLU A 318 9.99 1.69 -21.86
CA GLU A 318 9.56 2.31 -23.11
C GLU A 318 8.56 3.45 -22.87
N LEU A 319 7.65 3.31 -21.90
CA LEU A 319 6.70 4.35 -21.53
C LEU A 319 7.40 5.60 -20.96
N ILE A 320 8.38 5.43 -20.07
CA ILE A 320 9.16 6.54 -19.52
C ILE A 320 9.97 7.24 -20.62
N ASP A 321 10.64 6.48 -21.49
CA ASP A 321 11.43 7.06 -22.58
C ASP A 321 10.55 7.84 -23.57
N ARG A 322 9.33 7.35 -23.83
CA ARG A 322 8.31 8.09 -24.59
C ARG A 322 7.91 9.39 -23.89
N PHE A 323 7.67 9.38 -22.58
CA PHE A 323 7.37 10.61 -21.84
C PHE A 323 8.50 11.64 -21.92
N VAL A 324 9.77 11.19 -21.89
CA VAL A 324 10.92 12.08 -22.05
C VAL A 324 10.95 12.69 -23.45
N ALA A 325 10.69 11.90 -24.49
CA ALA A 325 10.64 12.37 -25.86
C ALA A 325 9.49 13.37 -26.09
N ASP A 326 8.29 13.04 -25.60
CA ASP A 326 7.10 13.88 -25.72
C ASP A 326 7.28 15.21 -25.00
N PHE A 327 7.90 15.21 -23.81
CA PHE A 327 8.22 16.43 -23.07
C PHE A 327 9.21 17.33 -23.82
N ARG A 328 10.25 16.74 -24.45
CA ARG A 328 11.21 17.49 -25.27
C ARG A 328 10.58 18.07 -26.53
N ALA A 329 9.61 17.39 -27.12
CA ALA A 329 8.94 17.83 -28.35
C ALA A 329 7.89 18.92 -28.11
N GLN A 330 7.10 18.80 -27.04
CA GLN A 330 6.00 19.72 -26.74
C GLN A 330 6.43 20.96 -25.94
N GLY A 331 7.57 20.89 -25.24
CA GLY A 331 8.05 21.95 -24.37
C GLY A 331 7.27 22.04 -23.05
N PRO A 332 7.59 23.02 -22.17
CA PRO A 332 6.84 23.23 -20.94
C PRO A 332 5.35 23.48 -21.23
N PRO A 333 4.43 23.02 -20.36
CA PRO A 333 3.01 23.23 -20.54
C PRO A 333 2.71 24.73 -20.69
N LYS A 334 2.10 25.12 -21.82
CA LYS A 334 1.72 26.52 -22.08
C LYS A 334 0.71 26.95 -21.03
N ALA A 335 1.01 28.04 -20.32
CA ALA A 335 0.07 28.69 -19.42
C ALA A 335 -1.13 29.22 -20.25
N GLY A 336 -2.24 28.48 -20.28
CA GLY A 336 -3.36 28.84 -21.17
C GLY A 336 -4.66 28.06 -21.02
N THR A 337 -4.72 26.98 -20.24
CA THR A 337 -6.02 26.44 -19.78
C THR A 337 -6.34 27.07 -18.43
N GLU A 338 -7.59 27.48 -18.23
CA GLU A 338 -8.11 28.37 -17.17
C GLU A 338 -7.88 27.91 -15.70
N GLU A 339 -7.07 26.88 -15.47
CA GLU A 339 -6.62 26.41 -14.17
C GLU A 339 -5.08 26.45 -14.13
N GLY A 340 -4.52 27.45 -13.44
CA GLY A 340 -3.07 27.56 -13.25
C GLY A 340 -2.48 26.36 -12.51
N GLY A 341 -1.28 25.93 -12.92
CA GLY A 341 -0.57 24.80 -12.31
C GLY A 341 -0.95 23.43 -12.84
N ALA A 342 -1.07 23.27 -14.16
CA ALA A 342 -1.40 22.00 -14.77
C ALA A 342 -0.38 20.91 -14.38
N VAL A 343 -0.90 19.84 -13.80
CA VAL A 343 -0.18 18.59 -13.58
C VAL A 343 0.17 17.97 -14.94
N LEU A 344 1.40 17.48 -15.11
CA LEU A 344 1.83 16.89 -16.37
C LEU A 344 0.98 15.65 -16.70
N PRO A 345 0.35 15.54 -17.89
CA PRO A 345 -0.49 14.40 -18.25
C PRO A 345 0.23 13.04 -18.14
N SER A 346 1.55 13.03 -18.36
CA SER A 346 2.39 11.84 -18.25
C SER A 346 2.32 11.14 -16.89
N CYS A 347 2.07 11.86 -15.78
CA CYS A 347 1.93 11.20 -14.49
C CYS A 347 0.61 10.44 -14.38
N ALA A 348 -0.49 10.97 -14.94
CA ALA A 348 -1.78 10.31 -14.93
C ALA A 348 -1.71 8.98 -15.70
N ASP A 349 -1.11 9.01 -16.89
CA ASP A 349 -0.90 7.81 -17.71
C ASP A 349 -0.04 6.75 -16.99
N LEU A 350 1.01 7.17 -16.29
CA LEU A 350 1.86 6.27 -15.49
C LEU A 350 1.05 5.53 -14.41
N PHE A 351 0.27 6.24 -13.61
CA PHE A 351 -0.51 5.63 -12.53
C PHE A 351 -1.70 4.80 -13.04
N VAL A 352 -2.29 5.16 -14.18
CA VAL A 352 -3.29 4.33 -14.86
C VAL A 352 -2.66 3.00 -15.30
N TYR A 353 -1.44 3.04 -15.86
CA TYR A 353 -0.71 1.84 -16.24
C TYR A 353 -0.40 0.97 -15.00
N TYR A 354 0.08 1.57 -13.91
CA TYR A 354 0.33 0.84 -12.65
C TYR A 354 -0.92 0.16 -12.11
N LYS A 355 -2.06 0.86 -12.11
CA LYS A 355 -3.35 0.29 -11.72
C LYS A 355 -3.70 -0.93 -12.57
N LYS A 356 -3.51 -0.86 -13.89
CA LYS A 356 -3.75 -1.99 -14.80
C LYS A 356 -2.86 -3.18 -14.47
N CYS A 357 -1.55 -2.96 -14.29
CA CYS A 357 -0.60 -4.02 -13.95
C CYS A 357 -0.89 -4.66 -12.58
N MET A 358 -1.28 -3.85 -11.58
CA MET A 358 -1.63 -4.32 -10.25
C MET A 358 -2.89 -5.19 -10.28
N VAL A 359 -3.95 -4.75 -10.96
CA VAL A 359 -5.18 -5.54 -11.11
C VAL A 359 -4.89 -6.86 -11.81
N GLN A 360 -4.17 -6.83 -12.93
CA GLN A 360 -3.79 -8.05 -13.65
C GLN A 360 -2.94 -8.97 -12.76
N CYS A 361 -1.90 -8.46 -12.10
CA CYS A 361 -1.04 -9.28 -11.25
C CYS A 361 -1.82 -9.90 -10.08
N SER A 362 -2.75 -9.17 -9.46
CA SER A 362 -3.58 -9.69 -8.36
C SER A 362 -4.50 -10.84 -8.78
N GLN A 363 -4.84 -10.94 -10.07
CA GLN A 363 -5.59 -12.07 -10.62
C GLN A 363 -4.69 -13.29 -10.90
N LEU A 364 -3.39 -13.07 -11.05
CA LEU A 364 -2.41 -14.13 -11.35
C LEU A 364 -1.77 -14.70 -10.08
N SER A 365 -1.44 -13.84 -9.10
CA SER A 365 -0.86 -14.23 -7.81
C SER A 365 -0.94 -13.08 -6.79
N THR A 366 -1.06 -13.44 -5.52
CA THR A 366 -0.98 -12.53 -4.37
C THR A 366 0.34 -12.67 -3.59
N GLY A 367 1.25 -13.51 -4.08
CA GLY A 367 2.53 -13.85 -3.43
C GLY A 367 3.73 -13.03 -3.90
N GLU A 368 4.90 -13.67 -4.01
CA GLU A 368 6.18 -13.04 -4.43
C GLU A 368 6.12 -12.24 -5.74
N PRO A 369 5.37 -12.64 -6.79
CA PRO A 369 5.26 -11.84 -8.01
C PRO A 369 4.71 -10.43 -7.78
N MET A 370 3.81 -10.24 -6.80
CA MET A 370 3.29 -8.92 -6.43
C MET A 370 4.38 -8.04 -5.81
N ILE A 371 5.29 -8.63 -5.03
CA ILE A 371 6.45 -7.93 -4.48
C ILE A 371 7.42 -7.54 -5.59
N ALA A 372 7.69 -8.45 -6.54
CA ALA A 372 8.52 -8.14 -7.69
C ALA A 372 7.93 -6.99 -8.54
N LEU A 373 6.61 -6.97 -8.75
CA LEU A 373 5.92 -5.87 -9.42
C LEU A 373 6.05 -4.55 -8.66
N THR A 374 5.95 -4.59 -7.33
CA THR A 374 6.15 -3.41 -6.47
C THR A 374 7.55 -2.84 -6.64
N THR A 375 8.59 -3.68 -6.71
CA THR A 375 9.96 -3.25 -6.96
C THR A 375 10.12 -2.55 -8.32
N ILE A 376 9.41 -3.02 -9.35
CA ILE A 376 9.37 -2.35 -10.66
C ILE A 376 8.71 -0.97 -10.53
N PHE A 377 7.58 -0.87 -9.84
CA PHE A 377 6.93 0.42 -9.63
C PHE A 377 7.83 1.41 -8.90
N GLN A 378 8.55 0.96 -7.87
CA GLN A 378 9.54 1.77 -7.16
C GLN A 378 10.63 2.29 -8.12
N LYS A 379 11.23 1.40 -8.92
CA LYS A 379 12.24 1.76 -9.92
C LYS A 379 11.74 2.86 -10.86
N PHE A 380 10.56 2.70 -11.45
CA PHE A 380 10.05 3.66 -12.44
C PHE A 380 9.46 4.94 -11.83
N LEU A 381 9.02 4.93 -10.57
CA LEU A 381 8.71 6.18 -9.86
C LEU A 381 9.97 7.03 -9.65
N ARG A 382 11.09 6.39 -9.28
CA ARG A 382 12.40 7.08 -9.17
C ARG A 382 12.88 7.59 -10.53
N GLU A 383 12.78 6.76 -11.58
CA GLU A 383 13.14 7.20 -12.93
C GLU A 383 12.27 8.36 -13.42
N TYR A 384 10.96 8.34 -13.16
CA TYR A 384 10.07 9.45 -13.49
C TYR A 384 10.47 10.73 -12.74
N ALA A 385 10.71 10.63 -11.42
CA ALA A 385 11.13 11.75 -10.60
C ALA A 385 12.49 12.34 -11.05
N TRP A 386 13.40 11.50 -11.53
CA TRP A 386 14.72 11.93 -11.99
C TRP A 386 14.71 12.45 -13.43
N LYS A 387 14.23 11.66 -14.40
CA LYS A 387 14.28 11.98 -15.84
C LYS A 387 13.31 13.08 -16.25
N ILE A 388 12.09 13.10 -15.68
CA ILE A 388 11.01 14.03 -16.09
C ILE A 388 10.93 15.23 -15.17
N LEU A 389 10.94 15.02 -13.85
CA LEU A 389 10.74 16.13 -12.91
C LEU A 389 12.06 16.86 -12.64
N SER A 390 13.01 16.21 -11.97
CA SER A 390 14.28 16.84 -11.58
C SER A 390 15.16 17.23 -12.76
N GLY A 391 15.19 16.39 -13.80
CA GLY A 391 16.03 16.60 -14.99
C GLY A 391 15.63 17.80 -15.83
N ASN A 392 14.37 18.26 -15.71
CA ASN A 392 13.85 19.42 -16.43
C ASN A 392 13.74 20.68 -15.54
N LEU A 393 14.13 20.62 -14.26
CA LEU A 393 14.23 21.82 -13.43
C LEU A 393 15.37 22.71 -13.94
N PRO A 394 15.18 24.04 -14.02
CA PRO A 394 16.25 24.97 -14.38
C PRO A 394 17.44 24.82 -13.43
N LYS A 395 18.66 24.71 -13.99
CA LYS A 395 19.88 24.64 -13.18
C LYS A 395 20.22 26.05 -12.68
N SER A 396 20.25 26.21 -11.36
CA SER A 396 20.69 27.46 -10.71
C SER A 396 22.13 27.77 -11.11
N SER A 397 22.32 28.81 -11.91
CA SER A 397 23.63 29.24 -12.42
C SER A 397 24.41 29.96 -11.32
N THR A 398 24.88 29.20 -10.31
CA THR A 398 25.74 29.75 -9.26
C THR A 398 27.04 28.98 -9.03
N ASN A 399 27.44 28.01 -9.86
CA ASN A 399 28.80 27.44 -9.80
C ASN A 399 29.20 26.55 -11.01
N SER A 400 29.41 27.15 -12.18
CA SER A 400 30.21 26.51 -13.23
C SER A 400 31.11 27.54 -13.91
N GLY A 401 32.33 27.66 -13.40
CA GLY A 401 33.46 28.32 -14.07
C GLY A 401 33.90 27.55 -15.31
N GLY A 402 33.04 27.50 -16.32
CA GLY A 402 33.34 27.01 -17.65
C GLY A 402 33.23 28.16 -18.65
N LEU A 403 34.33 28.87 -18.87
CA LEU A 403 34.46 29.84 -19.96
C LEU A 403 34.33 29.10 -21.29
N THR A 404 33.17 29.22 -21.95
CA THR A 404 33.06 28.88 -23.37
C THR A 404 33.26 30.16 -24.18
N ILE A 405 34.14 30.08 -25.18
CA ILE A 405 34.62 31.22 -25.99
C ILE A 405 33.48 32.01 -26.69
N SER A 406 32.27 31.44 -26.78
CA SER A 406 31.08 32.17 -27.27
C SER A 406 30.56 33.26 -26.34
N SER A 407 30.86 33.24 -25.03
CA SER A 407 30.40 34.28 -24.10
C SER A 407 31.24 35.57 -24.11
N LEU A 408 32.41 35.56 -24.74
CA LEU A 408 33.33 36.71 -24.80
C LEU A 408 33.05 37.68 -25.97
N LEU A 409 32.24 37.30 -26.95
CA LEU A 409 31.94 38.14 -28.12
C LEU A 409 30.61 38.92 -28.02
N LYS A 410 29.94 38.86 -26.87
CA LYS A 410 28.72 39.64 -26.57
C LYS A 410 28.93 40.52 -25.33
N GLU A 411 30.01 41.30 -25.31
CA GLU A 411 30.16 42.39 -24.34
C GLU A 411 29.48 43.67 -24.84
N LYS A 412 28.26 43.95 -24.36
CA LYS A 412 27.81 45.27 -23.88
C LYS A 412 26.31 45.24 -23.60
N GLU A 413 25.94 44.66 -22.46
CA GLU A 413 24.86 45.18 -21.63
C GLU A 413 25.09 44.61 -20.22
N VAL A 414 24.96 45.48 -19.24
CA VAL A 414 25.35 45.26 -17.84
C VAL A 414 24.72 43.99 -17.29
N SER A 415 25.52 43.15 -16.62
CA SER A 415 25.12 41.90 -15.96
C SER A 415 23.81 42.03 -15.16
N GLU A 416 22.68 41.71 -15.77
CA GLU A 416 21.44 41.40 -15.07
C GLU A 416 21.57 39.98 -14.51
N ALA A 417 21.41 39.83 -13.19
CA ALA A 417 21.28 38.53 -12.56
C ALA A 417 20.20 37.72 -13.28
N ALA A 418 20.50 36.47 -13.62
CA ALA A 418 19.63 35.59 -14.41
C ALA A 418 18.23 35.49 -13.77
N LYS A 419 17.26 36.25 -14.29
CA LYS A 419 15.84 36.17 -13.94
C LYS A 419 15.25 35.00 -14.71
N PHE A 420 14.53 34.11 -14.04
CA PHE A 420 13.76 33.09 -14.76
C PHE A 420 12.68 33.76 -15.61
N THR A 421 12.48 33.20 -16.80
CA THR A 421 11.38 33.58 -17.68
C THR A 421 10.04 33.15 -17.09
N VAL A 422 8.95 33.78 -17.54
CA VAL A 422 7.59 33.41 -17.09
C VAL A 422 7.30 31.93 -17.39
N ASP A 423 7.77 31.43 -18.53
CA ASP A 423 7.61 30.02 -18.91
C ASP A 423 8.37 29.06 -17.99
N GLU A 424 9.57 29.44 -17.53
CA GLU A 424 10.34 28.66 -16.54
C GLU A 424 9.68 28.67 -15.16
N LEU A 425 9.11 29.80 -14.71
CA LEU A 425 8.35 29.87 -13.47
C LEU A 425 7.09 28.97 -13.51
N CYS A 426 6.36 28.99 -14.63
CA CYS A 426 5.22 28.11 -14.87
C CYS A 426 5.67 26.64 -14.85
N LEU A 427 6.78 26.31 -15.51
CA LEU A 427 7.32 24.95 -15.52
C LEU A 427 7.69 24.46 -14.11
N ILE A 428 8.38 25.27 -13.30
CA ILE A 428 8.72 24.91 -11.92
C ILE A 428 7.44 24.64 -11.10
N CYS A 429 6.40 25.46 -11.28
CA CYS A 429 5.12 25.27 -10.59
C CYS A 429 4.37 24.01 -11.05
N SER A 430 4.40 23.70 -12.36
CA SER A 430 3.85 22.46 -12.92
C SER A 430 4.60 21.22 -12.43
N ILE A 431 5.93 21.26 -12.36
CA ILE A 431 6.76 20.17 -11.81
C ILE A 431 6.43 19.97 -10.33
N LEU A 432 6.33 21.05 -9.55
CA LEU A 432 5.95 21.00 -8.14
C LEU A 432 4.57 20.36 -7.95
N SER A 433 3.57 20.80 -8.71
CA SER A 433 2.21 20.27 -8.63
C SER A 433 2.14 18.80 -9.08
N THR A 434 2.93 18.42 -10.08
CA THR A 434 3.06 17.02 -10.52
C THR A 434 3.73 16.16 -9.47
N ALA A 435 4.79 16.65 -8.81
CA ALA A 435 5.47 15.93 -7.74
C ALA A 435 4.55 15.70 -6.54
N GLU A 436 3.72 16.68 -6.19
CA GLU A 436 2.70 16.52 -5.15
C GLU A 436 1.66 15.46 -5.52
N TYR A 437 1.16 15.51 -6.75
CA TYR A 437 0.22 14.50 -7.24
C TYR A 437 0.84 13.09 -7.20
N CYS A 438 2.09 12.95 -7.64
CA CYS A 438 2.82 11.69 -7.58
C CYS A 438 3.02 11.22 -6.13
N LEU A 439 3.35 12.11 -5.20
CA LEU A 439 3.51 11.77 -3.78
C LEU A 439 2.20 11.23 -3.20
N ALA A 440 1.10 11.95 -3.38
CA ALA A 440 -0.21 11.54 -2.87
C ALA A 440 -0.70 10.23 -3.52
N THR A 441 -0.50 10.07 -4.82
CA THR A 441 -0.93 8.87 -5.55
C THR A 441 -0.04 7.66 -5.25
N THR A 442 1.25 7.86 -4.98
CA THR A 442 2.16 6.80 -4.51
C THR A 442 1.73 6.26 -3.15
N GLN A 443 1.28 7.12 -2.24
CA GLN A 443 0.72 6.70 -0.95
C GLN A 443 -0.53 5.82 -1.15
N GLN A 444 -1.46 6.25 -2.00
CA GLN A 444 -2.67 5.46 -2.32
C GLN A 444 -2.32 4.12 -2.99
N LEU A 445 -1.32 4.11 -3.87
CA LEU A 445 -0.83 2.90 -4.52
C LEU A 445 -0.26 1.91 -3.49
N GLU A 446 0.53 2.37 -2.52
CA GLU A 446 1.06 1.54 -1.44
C GLU A 446 -0.07 0.88 -0.63
N GLU A 447 -1.09 1.65 -0.25
CA GLU A 447 -2.26 1.13 0.46
C GLU A 447 -2.98 0.05 -0.37
N LYS A 448 -3.21 0.32 -1.66
CA LYS A 448 -3.87 -0.64 -2.56
C LYS A 448 -3.05 -1.91 -2.82
N LEU A 449 -1.73 -1.80 -2.89
CA LEU A 449 -0.85 -2.97 -2.99
C LEU A 449 -0.91 -3.83 -1.71
N LYS A 450 -0.91 -3.18 -0.53
CA LYS A 450 -1.05 -3.88 0.77
C LYS A 450 -2.41 -4.56 0.93
N GLU A 451 -3.49 -4.02 0.36
CA GLU A 451 -4.81 -4.66 0.34
C GLU A 451 -4.84 -5.94 -0.52
N LYS A 452 -3.98 -6.04 -1.54
CA LYS A 452 -4.01 -7.10 -2.56
C LYS A 452 -2.99 -8.22 -2.33
N VAL A 453 -1.97 -7.99 -1.52
CA VAL A 453 -0.92 -8.98 -1.24
C VAL A 453 -1.28 -9.90 -0.08
N ASP A 454 -0.69 -11.09 -0.05
CA ASP A 454 -0.80 -12.01 1.09
C ASP A 454 -0.34 -11.36 2.40
N LYS A 455 -1.08 -11.64 3.50
CA LYS A 455 -0.85 -11.03 4.83
C LYS A 455 0.60 -11.12 5.33
N VAL A 456 1.32 -12.19 4.96
CA VAL A 456 2.70 -12.43 5.36
C VAL A 456 3.69 -11.49 4.65
N LEU A 457 3.33 -10.99 3.47
CA LEU A 457 4.19 -10.17 2.63
C LEU A 457 3.85 -8.67 2.70
N VAL A 458 2.78 -8.28 3.40
CA VAL A 458 2.33 -6.87 3.53
C VAL A 458 3.45 -5.95 4.03
N GLU A 459 4.24 -6.39 5.00
CA GLU A 459 5.33 -5.59 5.57
C GLU A 459 6.50 -5.34 4.59
N ARG A 460 6.62 -6.16 3.54
CA ARG A 460 7.65 -5.97 2.49
C ARG A 460 7.29 -4.88 1.50
N ILE A 461 6.04 -4.42 1.47
CA ILE A 461 5.59 -3.32 0.61
C ILE A 461 5.84 -2.00 1.32
N ASN A 462 6.76 -1.21 0.78
CA ASN A 462 7.14 0.10 1.32
C ASN A 462 7.54 1.03 0.17
N LEU A 463 6.80 2.12 -0.05
CA LEU A 463 7.11 3.12 -1.09
C LEU A 463 7.57 4.46 -0.49
N THR A 464 7.98 4.47 0.79
CA THR A 464 8.41 5.68 1.51
C THR A 464 9.59 6.36 0.82
N GLY A 465 10.54 5.58 0.27
CA GLY A 465 11.70 6.14 -0.43
C GLY A 465 11.33 6.91 -1.70
N GLU A 466 10.30 6.45 -2.43
CA GLU A 466 9.76 7.13 -3.60
C GLU A 466 9.00 8.40 -3.19
N MET A 467 8.22 8.33 -2.10
CA MET A 467 7.55 9.50 -1.53
C MET A 467 8.54 10.58 -1.09
N ASP A 468 9.64 10.20 -0.44
CA ASP A 468 10.73 11.10 -0.05
C ASP A 468 11.41 11.72 -1.27
N THR A 469 11.55 10.96 -2.36
CA THR A 469 12.09 11.46 -3.62
C THR A 469 11.20 12.57 -4.19
N PHE A 470 9.87 12.37 -4.25
CA PHE A 470 8.95 13.42 -4.69
C PHE A 470 8.93 14.62 -3.74
N SER A 471 9.00 14.40 -2.43
CA SER A 471 9.11 15.47 -1.42
C SER A 471 10.37 16.32 -1.62
N THR A 472 11.47 15.68 -2.01
CA THR A 472 12.73 16.37 -2.37
C THR A 472 12.55 17.24 -3.61
N VAL A 473 11.87 16.73 -4.66
CA VAL A 473 11.56 17.51 -5.87
C VAL A 473 10.71 18.74 -5.53
N ILE A 474 9.69 18.60 -4.69
CA ILE A 474 8.85 19.71 -4.22
C ILE A 474 9.71 20.75 -3.49
N SER A 475 10.56 20.30 -2.56
CA SER A 475 11.43 21.16 -1.77
C SER A 475 12.41 21.96 -2.64
N ASN A 476 13.02 21.31 -3.64
CA ASN A 476 13.93 21.93 -4.59
C ASN A 476 13.19 22.95 -5.48
N SER A 477 11.99 22.62 -5.94
CA SER A 477 11.15 23.52 -6.74
C SER A 477 10.81 24.81 -5.97
N ILE A 478 10.40 24.69 -4.71
CA ILE A 478 10.15 25.85 -3.83
C ILE A 478 11.43 26.67 -3.64
N GLN A 479 12.58 26.01 -3.45
CA GLN A 479 13.85 26.70 -3.25
C GLN A 479 14.26 27.51 -4.48
N LEU A 480 14.07 26.98 -5.69
CA LEU A 480 14.34 27.70 -6.94
C LEU A 480 13.45 28.95 -7.08
N LEU A 481 12.15 28.83 -6.78
CA LEU A 481 11.23 29.97 -6.79
C LEU A 481 11.64 31.05 -5.78
N VAL A 482 12.05 30.65 -4.58
CA VAL A 482 12.54 31.59 -3.56
C VAL A 482 13.83 32.26 -4.02
N GLN A 483 14.77 31.49 -4.57
CA GLN A 483 16.05 32.01 -5.05
C GLN A 483 15.88 33.04 -6.16
N ASP A 484 14.96 32.81 -7.09
CA ASP A 484 14.65 33.76 -8.17
C ASP A 484 14.13 35.10 -7.64
N LEU A 485 13.12 35.05 -6.76
CA LEU A 485 12.56 36.27 -6.18
C LEU A 485 13.56 37.00 -5.28
N ASP A 486 14.36 36.27 -4.50
CA ASP A 486 15.44 36.84 -3.70
C ASP A 486 16.51 37.50 -4.58
N ALA A 487 16.95 36.84 -5.64
CA ALA A 487 17.95 37.37 -6.57
C ALA A 487 17.45 38.61 -7.30
N ALA A 488 16.16 38.66 -7.64
CA ALA A 488 15.52 39.85 -8.24
C ALA A 488 15.56 41.07 -7.30
N CYS A 489 15.57 40.87 -5.97
CA CYS A 489 15.62 41.95 -4.99
C CYS A 489 17.05 42.49 -4.73
N ASP A 490 18.10 41.75 -5.11
CA ASP A 490 19.49 42.06 -4.76
C ASP A 490 20.05 43.37 -5.34
N PRO A 491 19.77 43.73 -6.61
CA PRO A 491 20.20 45.01 -7.14
C PRO A 491 19.65 46.19 -6.35
N ALA A 492 18.37 46.13 -5.94
CA ALA A 492 17.73 47.16 -5.14
C ALA A 492 18.31 47.26 -3.73
N LEU A 493 18.56 46.12 -3.06
CA LEU A 493 19.23 46.09 -1.75
C LEU A 493 20.68 46.61 -1.82
N THR A 494 21.37 46.34 -2.92
CA THR A 494 22.73 46.86 -3.16
C THR A 494 22.71 48.37 -3.40
N ALA A 495 21.73 48.88 -4.14
CA ALA A 495 21.53 50.32 -4.34
C ALA A 495 21.24 51.04 -3.00
N MET A 496 20.38 50.45 -2.16
CA MET A 496 20.09 50.94 -0.80
C MET A 496 21.38 51.13 0.02
N SER A 497 22.28 50.14 0.03
CA SER A 497 23.53 50.23 0.80
C SER A 497 24.53 51.28 0.28
N LYS A 498 24.39 51.73 -0.98
CA LYS A 498 25.28 52.73 -1.61
C LYS A 498 24.72 54.15 -1.58
N MET A 499 23.46 54.33 -1.16
CA MET A 499 22.81 55.63 -1.11
C MET A 499 23.44 56.52 -0.01
N PRO A 500 23.68 57.82 -0.28
CA PRO A 500 24.31 58.71 0.70
C PRO A 500 23.31 59.16 1.78
N TRP A 501 22.99 58.26 2.71
CA TRP A 501 22.00 58.50 3.77
C TRP A 501 22.33 59.66 4.72
N GLN A 502 23.57 60.11 4.76
CA GLN A 502 23.99 61.28 5.53
C GLN A 502 23.56 62.61 4.91
N SER A 503 23.48 62.69 3.57
CA SER A 503 23.15 63.92 2.84
C SER A 503 21.66 64.06 2.53
N VAL A 504 20.81 63.25 3.15
CA VAL A 504 19.36 63.34 3.01
C VAL A 504 18.86 64.47 3.91
N GLU A 505 18.33 65.53 3.31
CA GLU A 505 17.88 66.75 4.02
C GLU A 505 16.36 66.78 4.28
N HIS A 506 15.58 66.06 3.48
CA HIS A 506 14.12 65.99 3.60
C HIS A 506 13.63 64.55 3.58
N VAL A 507 12.58 64.28 4.37
CA VAL A 507 11.80 63.05 4.30
C VAL A 507 10.81 63.17 3.15
N GLY A 508 10.81 62.20 2.23
CA GLY A 508 9.90 62.12 1.10
C GLY A 508 9.01 60.89 1.19
N ASP A 509 8.43 60.52 0.04
CA ASP A 509 7.71 59.26 -0.14
C ASP A 509 8.70 58.07 -0.15
N GLN A 510 8.23 56.86 -0.50
CA GLN A 510 9.08 55.67 -0.53
C GLN A 510 10.32 55.83 -1.43
N SER A 511 11.46 55.31 -0.96
CA SER A 511 12.70 55.36 -1.73
C SER A 511 12.63 54.55 -3.03
N PRO A 512 13.46 54.87 -4.05
CA PRO A 512 13.47 54.14 -5.33
C PRO A 512 13.73 52.63 -5.18
N TYR A 513 14.60 52.23 -4.24
CA TYR A 513 14.88 50.81 -4.01
C TYR A 513 13.67 50.04 -3.49
N VAL A 514 12.85 50.67 -2.63
CA VAL A 514 11.59 50.08 -2.12
C VAL A 514 10.63 49.89 -3.28
N THR A 515 10.49 50.90 -4.15
CA THR A 515 9.66 50.81 -5.34
C THR A 515 10.06 49.63 -6.24
N SER A 516 11.36 49.45 -6.50
CA SER A 516 11.86 48.33 -7.30
C SER A 516 11.58 46.96 -6.66
N ILE A 517 11.79 46.81 -5.34
CA ILE A 517 11.49 45.55 -4.63
C ILE A 517 10.00 45.23 -4.71
N ILE A 518 9.14 46.22 -4.46
CA ILE A 518 7.68 46.06 -4.53
C ILE A 518 7.24 45.69 -5.94
N MET A 519 7.86 46.28 -6.97
CA MET A 519 7.58 45.96 -8.37
C MET A 519 7.89 44.49 -8.68
N HIS A 520 9.08 43.99 -8.30
CA HIS A 520 9.45 42.59 -8.51
C HIS A 520 8.52 41.61 -7.79
N ILE A 521 8.16 41.92 -6.54
CA ILE A 521 7.19 41.15 -5.77
C ILE A 521 5.81 41.13 -6.48
N LYS A 522 5.31 42.28 -6.91
CA LYS A 522 4.00 42.40 -7.57
C LYS A 522 3.97 41.75 -8.96
N GLN A 523 5.11 41.62 -9.62
CA GLN A 523 5.22 40.94 -10.93
C GLN A 523 5.27 39.42 -10.76
N ASN A 524 6.13 38.89 -9.88
CA ASN A 524 6.39 37.44 -9.82
C ASN A 524 5.42 36.68 -8.92
N VAL A 525 5.00 37.26 -7.78
CA VAL A 525 4.18 36.54 -6.79
C VAL A 525 2.80 36.14 -7.32
N PRO A 526 2.05 36.98 -8.08
CA PRO A 526 0.78 36.56 -8.65
C PRO A 526 0.91 35.37 -9.61
N ILE A 527 1.95 35.36 -10.46
CA ILE A 527 2.22 34.26 -11.41
C ILE A 527 2.42 32.95 -10.65
N ILE A 528 3.28 32.97 -9.61
CA ILE A 528 3.55 31.79 -8.78
C ILE A 528 2.29 31.35 -8.03
N ARG A 529 1.51 32.29 -7.50
CA ARG A 529 0.27 31.97 -6.79
C ARG A 529 -0.74 31.29 -7.71
N ASP A 530 -1.00 31.87 -8.88
CA ASP A 530 -2.01 31.38 -9.80
C ASP A 530 -1.63 29.99 -10.33
N ASN A 531 -0.34 29.76 -10.58
CA ASN A 531 0.17 28.43 -10.94
C ASN A 531 0.27 27.43 -9.77
N LEU A 532 0.05 27.86 -8.53
CA LEU A 532 0.01 26.98 -7.35
C LEU A 532 -1.37 27.01 -6.67
N ALA A 533 -2.42 27.39 -7.41
CA ALA A 533 -3.77 27.51 -6.88
C ALA A 533 -4.29 26.17 -6.31
N SER A 534 -4.02 25.06 -7.01
CA SER A 534 -4.36 23.69 -6.60
C SER A 534 -3.53 23.19 -5.41
N THR A 535 -2.36 23.78 -5.18
CA THR A 535 -1.37 23.34 -4.17
C THR A 535 -0.99 24.46 -3.18
N ARG A 536 -2.00 25.18 -2.68
CA ARG A 536 -1.84 26.40 -1.84
C ARG A 536 -0.92 26.26 -0.62
N LYS A 537 -0.78 25.05 -0.05
CA LYS A 537 0.16 24.80 1.06
C LYS A 537 1.60 25.13 0.67
N TYR A 538 2.00 24.83 -0.56
CA TYR A 538 3.35 25.08 -1.07
C TYR A 538 3.56 26.55 -1.43
N PHE A 539 2.54 27.24 -1.92
CA PHE A 539 2.59 28.71 -2.04
C PHE A 539 2.83 29.39 -0.69
N THR A 540 2.14 28.93 0.37
CA THR A 540 2.35 29.44 1.73
C THR A 540 3.78 29.16 2.22
N GLN A 541 4.30 27.96 1.94
CA GLN A 541 5.69 27.59 2.28
C GLN A 541 6.71 28.43 1.51
N PHE A 542 6.46 28.74 0.23
CA PHE A 542 7.23 29.68 -0.56
C PHE A 542 7.29 31.06 0.10
N CYS A 543 6.14 31.65 0.46
CA CYS A 543 6.09 32.95 1.14
C CYS A 543 6.90 32.95 2.45
N ILE A 544 6.75 31.89 3.26
CA ILE A 544 7.49 31.73 4.52
C ILE A 544 9.00 31.66 4.25
N LYS A 545 9.44 30.80 3.32
CA LYS A 545 10.86 30.62 3.00
C LYS A 545 11.49 31.90 2.43
N PHE A 546 10.80 32.57 1.51
CA PHE A 546 11.22 33.87 0.98
C PHE A 546 11.39 34.89 2.10
N THR A 547 10.38 35.05 2.97
CA THR A 547 10.44 36.01 4.08
C THR A 547 11.58 35.71 5.05
N ASN A 548 11.82 34.44 5.37
CA ASN A 548 12.91 34.01 6.23
C ASN A 548 14.29 34.23 5.61
N SER A 549 14.40 34.29 4.29
CA SER A 549 15.63 34.60 3.55
C SER A 549 15.81 36.12 3.40
N PHE A 550 14.77 36.80 2.92
CA PHE A 550 14.75 38.22 2.61
C PHE A 550 14.95 39.12 3.84
N ILE A 551 14.25 38.88 4.96
CA ILE A 551 14.31 39.77 6.12
C ILE A 551 15.73 39.85 6.71
N PRO A 552 16.42 38.73 7.02
CA PRO A 552 17.80 38.79 7.49
C PRO A 552 18.74 39.47 6.49
N LYS A 553 18.54 39.23 5.18
CA LYS A 553 19.32 39.86 4.12
C LYS A 553 19.11 41.39 4.10
N PHE A 554 17.86 41.84 4.19
CA PHE A 554 17.51 43.25 4.31
C PHE A 554 18.17 43.90 5.54
N ILE A 555 18.09 43.27 6.71
CA ILE A 555 18.76 43.76 7.94
C ILE A 555 20.27 43.84 7.76
N ASN A 556 20.89 42.88 7.07
CA ASN A 556 22.33 42.93 6.78
C ASN A 556 22.70 44.10 5.85
N HIS A 557 21.87 44.41 4.85
CA HIS A 557 22.03 45.58 3.99
C HIS A 557 21.77 46.89 4.73
N LEU A 558 20.85 46.89 5.70
CA LEU A 558 20.58 48.02 6.59
C LEU A 558 21.83 48.38 7.41
N PHE A 559 22.52 47.39 7.99
CA PHE A 559 23.78 47.63 8.72
C PHE A 559 24.92 48.17 7.86
N ARG A 560 24.84 48.03 6.53
CA ARG A 560 25.81 48.60 5.57
C ARG A 560 25.52 50.05 5.22
N CYS A 561 24.32 50.54 5.51
CA CYS A 561 23.96 51.94 5.34
C CYS A 561 24.67 52.74 6.44
N LYS A 562 25.86 53.25 6.18
CA LYS A 562 26.62 54.05 7.14
C LYS A 562 27.53 55.07 6.44
N PRO A 563 27.64 56.31 6.94
CA PRO A 563 26.88 56.91 8.06
C PRO A 563 25.46 57.35 7.66
N ILE A 564 24.56 57.45 8.64
CA ILE A 564 23.14 57.87 8.46
C ILE A 564 22.85 59.12 9.30
N SER A 565 22.20 60.14 8.71
CA SER A 565 21.70 61.32 9.43
C SER A 565 20.36 61.04 10.14
N MET A 566 19.89 61.92 11.04
CA MET A 566 18.57 61.73 11.67
C MET A 566 17.44 61.67 10.62
N VAL A 567 17.48 62.56 9.63
CA VAL A 567 16.48 62.60 8.53
C VAL A 567 16.59 61.37 7.63
N GLY A 568 17.81 60.91 7.32
CA GLY A 568 18.02 59.67 6.56
C GLY A 568 17.52 58.42 7.30
N ALA A 569 17.64 58.38 8.63
CA ALA A 569 17.11 57.29 9.45
C ALA A 569 15.57 57.35 9.54
N GLU A 570 14.96 58.53 9.55
CA GLU A 570 13.50 58.71 9.41
C GLU A 570 12.99 58.15 8.08
N GLN A 571 13.67 58.47 6.97
CA GLN A 571 13.32 57.93 5.65
C GLN A 571 13.43 56.40 5.59
N LEU A 572 14.54 55.83 6.08
CA LEU A 572 14.73 54.38 6.15
C LEU A 572 13.67 53.68 7.02
N LEU A 573 13.16 54.35 8.06
CA LEU A 573 12.11 53.81 8.91
C LEU A 573 10.76 53.74 8.17
N LEU A 574 10.43 54.76 7.38
CA LEU A 574 9.26 54.75 6.49
C LEU A 574 9.38 53.66 5.42
N ASP A 575 10.56 53.55 4.79
CA ASP A 575 10.86 52.52 3.80
C ASP A 575 10.71 51.10 4.38
N THR A 576 11.23 50.89 5.60
CA THR A 576 11.09 49.62 6.34
C THR A 576 9.64 49.30 6.64
N HIS A 577 8.85 50.30 7.02
CA HIS A 577 7.41 50.12 7.24
C HIS A 577 6.67 49.77 5.94
N SER A 578 6.99 50.43 4.82
CA SER A 578 6.41 50.11 3.50
C SER A 578 6.70 48.66 3.09
N LEU A 579 7.96 48.22 3.23
CA LEU A 579 8.34 46.82 2.97
C LEU A 579 7.62 45.84 3.91
N LYS A 580 7.44 46.20 5.18
CA LYS A 580 6.69 45.38 6.16
C LYS A 580 5.24 45.20 5.73
N THR A 581 4.56 46.26 5.31
CA THR A 581 3.17 46.19 4.81
C THR A 581 3.07 45.27 3.60
N VAL A 582 3.98 45.41 2.63
CA VAL A 582 3.97 44.57 1.42
C VAL A 582 4.27 43.11 1.73
N LEU A 583 5.21 42.83 2.65
CA LEU A 583 5.48 41.47 3.11
C LEU A 583 4.27 40.87 3.86
N LEU A 584 3.56 41.64 4.68
CA LEU A 584 2.33 41.16 5.34
C LEU A 584 1.25 40.77 4.33
N ASP A 585 1.15 41.53 3.24
CA ASP A 585 0.19 41.28 2.17
C ASP A 585 0.67 40.24 1.15
N LEU A 586 1.94 39.81 1.19
CA LEU A 586 2.59 38.91 0.22
C LEU A 586 1.73 37.69 -0.16
N PRO A 587 1.12 36.94 0.78
CA PRO A 587 0.30 35.77 0.43
C PRO A 587 -1.04 36.11 -0.25
N SER A 588 -1.37 37.39 -0.33
CA SER A 588 -2.62 37.93 -0.89
C SER A 588 -2.41 38.88 -2.07
N ILE A 589 -1.16 39.20 -2.45
CA ILE A 589 -0.84 40.12 -3.55
C ILE A 589 -1.43 39.60 -4.85
N GLY A 590 -2.34 40.38 -5.46
CA GLY A 590 -3.01 40.09 -6.72
C GLY A 590 -4.22 39.14 -6.61
N SER A 591 -4.64 38.79 -5.38
CA SER A 591 -5.70 37.80 -5.16
C SER A 591 -7.06 38.44 -5.40
N GLN A 592 -7.91 37.83 -6.22
CA GLN A 592 -9.30 38.31 -6.40
C GLN A 592 -10.14 38.16 -5.13
N VAL A 593 -9.76 37.23 -4.25
CA VAL A 593 -10.41 37.01 -2.94
C VAL A 593 -9.53 37.56 -1.83
N LEU A 594 -10.04 38.54 -1.08
CA LEU A 594 -9.40 39.11 0.12
C LEU A 594 -9.37 38.08 1.25
N ARG A 595 -8.31 37.28 1.31
CA ARG A 595 -8.03 36.35 2.42
C ARG A 595 -6.89 36.90 3.26
N LYS A 596 -7.08 36.91 4.58
CA LYS A 596 -6.02 37.26 5.53
C LYS A 596 -4.88 36.23 5.47
N ALA A 597 -3.64 36.72 5.58
CA ALA A 597 -2.46 35.87 5.64
C ALA A 597 -2.49 34.94 6.87
N PRO A 598 -1.88 33.74 6.80
CA PRO A 598 -1.79 32.84 7.96
C PRO A 598 -1.14 33.52 9.17
N ALA A 599 -1.64 33.22 10.38
CA ALA A 599 -1.13 33.83 11.61
C ALA A 599 0.35 33.49 11.87
N SER A 600 0.76 32.26 11.55
CA SER A 600 2.16 31.81 11.62
C SER A 600 3.08 32.63 10.71
N TYR A 601 2.64 32.91 9.49
CA TYR A 601 3.36 33.77 8.53
C TYR A 601 3.45 35.21 9.03
N THR A 602 2.31 35.78 9.44
CA THR A 602 2.22 37.16 9.95
C THR A 602 3.18 37.38 11.13
N LYS A 603 3.26 36.40 12.05
CA LYS A 603 4.16 36.47 13.21
C LYS A 603 5.64 36.55 12.80
N ILE A 604 6.06 35.84 11.75
CA ILE A 604 7.44 35.86 11.23
C ILE A 604 7.75 37.26 10.68
N VAL A 605 6.89 37.80 9.81
CA VAL A 605 7.06 39.14 9.22
C VAL A 605 7.10 40.22 10.29
N VAL A 606 6.12 40.23 11.22
CA VAL A 606 6.05 41.22 12.29
C VAL A 606 7.30 41.17 13.16
N LYS A 607 7.70 39.98 13.63
CA LYS A 607 8.90 39.84 14.48
C LYS A 607 10.17 40.33 13.77
N GLY A 608 10.37 39.90 12.52
CA GLY A 608 11.55 40.23 11.73
C GLY A 608 11.64 41.72 11.38
N MET A 609 10.57 42.29 10.85
CA MET A 609 10.55 43.70 10.43
C MET A 609 10.50 44.66 11.61
N THR A 610 9.85 44.29 12.73
CA THR A 610 9.88 45.11 13.96
C THR A 610 11.31 45.23 14.49
N ARG A 611 12.14 44.19 14.37
CA ARG A 611 13.57 44.29 14.71
C ARG A 611 14.27 45.34 13.85
N ALA A 612 14.03 45.37 12.54
CA ALA A 612 14.59 46.37 11.64
C ALA A 612 14.14 47.81 12.02
N GLU A 613 12.84 47.98 12.34
CA GLU A 613 12.31 49.26 12.83
C GLU A 613 12.96 49.69 14.15
N MET A 614 13.20 48.77 15.09
CA MET A 614 13.86 49.08 16.37
C MET A 614 15.32 49.47 16.19
N ILE A 615 16.05 48.81 15.28
CA ILE A 615 17.43 49.21 14.91
C ILE A 615 17.46 50.67 14.48
N LEU A 616 16.58 51.06 13.55
CA LEU A 616 16.50 52.43 13.04
C LEU A 616 16.08 53.44 14.11
N LYS A 617 15.13 53.09 14.98
CA LYS A 617 14.73 53.95 16.11
C LYS A 617 15.89 54.21 17.07
N VAL A 618 16.76 53.24 17.32
CA VAL A 618 17.98 53.46 18.10
C VAL A 618 18.95 54.36 17.34
N VAL A 619 19.16 54.15 16.04
CA VAL A 619 20.03 55.04 15.22
C VAL A 619 19.54 56.50 15.27
N MET A 620 18.22 56.73 15.28
CA MET A 620 17.60 58.06 15.39
C MET A 620 17.73 58.68 16.79
N ALA A 621 17.76 57.88 17.85
CA ALA A 621 17.76 58.40 19.22
C ALA A 621 19.01 59.25 19.51
N PRO A 622 18.91 60.38 20.24
CA PRO A 622 20.07 61.18 20.62
C PRO A 622 21.09 60.34 21.40
N HIS A 623 22.38 60.52 21.10
CA HIS A 623 23.47 59.74 21.69
C HIS A 623 24.09 60.42 22.92
N GLU A 624 23.71 61.67 23.21
CA GLU A 624 24.05 62.37 24.44
C GLU A 624 22.79 62.52 25.31
N PRO A 625 22.81 62.13 26.59
CA PRO A 625 23.91 61.48 27.33
C PRO A 625 24.13 59.99 26.95
N PRO A 626 25.39 59.49 26.88
CA PRO A 626 25.72 58.11 26.46
C PRO A 626 25.03 57.00 27.26
N VAL A 627 24.83 57.21 28.57
CA VAL A 627 24.18 56.25 29.47
C VAL A 627 22.74 56.00 29.05
N VAL A 628 22.00 57.05 28.72
CA VAL A 628 20.60 56.97 28.30
C VAL A 628 20.47 56.27 26.94
N PHE A 629 21.44 56.50 26.05
CA PHE A 629 21.49 55.85 24.75
C PHE A 629 21.71 54.34 24.86
N VAL A 630 22.66 53.91 25.70
CA VAL A 630 22.94 52.49 25.99
C VAL A 630 21.73 51.80 26.62
N ASP A 631 21.08 52.43 27.60
CA ASP A 631 19.88 51.90 28.26
C ASP A 631 18.71 51.77 27.26
N ASN A 632 18.55 52.74 26.35
CA ASN A 632 17.54 52.70 25.29
C ASN A 632 17.80 51.57 24.28
N TYR A 633 19.06 51.32 23.91
CA TYR A 633 19.43 50.18 23.05
C TYR A 633 19.05 48.85 23.72
N ILE A 634 19.47 48.65 24.97
CA ILE A 634 19.18 47.43 25.74
C ILE A 634 17.67 47.18 25.83
N LYS A 635 16.89 48.24 26.09
CA LYS A 635 15.43 48.16 26.21
C LYS A 635 14.71 47.86 24.90
N LEU A 636 15.19 48.38 23.77
CA LEU A 636 14.50 48.27 22.48
C LEU A 636 14.87 47.01 21.70
N LEU A 637 16.12 46.56 21.74
CA LEU A 637 16.58 45.39 20.97
C LEU A 637 16.73 44.13 21.81
N ALA A 638 17.00 44.25 23.12
CA ALA A 638 17.04 43.16 24.09
C ALA A 638 17.90 41.94 23.66
N ASP A 639 18.86 42.12 22.75
CA ASP A 639 19.64 41.03 22.14
C ASP A 639 20.99 40.79 22.81
N GLY A 640 21.43 41.72 23.68
CA GLY A 640 22.66 41.63 24.45
C GLY A 640 23.94 41.49 23.62
N ASN A 641 23.86 41.68 22.29
CA ASN A 641 24.94 41.35 21.38
C ASN A 641 25.85 42.58 21.12
N PRO A 642 27.12 42.57 21.58
CA PRO A 642 28.04 43.69 21.39
C PRO A 642 28.37 43.97 19.92
N GLU A 643 28.32 42.97 19.04
CA GLU A 643 28.57 43.17 17.61
C GLU A 643 27.42 43.93 16.93
N THR A 644 26.18 43.67 17.36
CA THR A 644 25.01 44.39 16.84
C THR A 644 25.01 45.83 17.31
N PHE A 645 25.38 46.06 18.59
CA PHE A 645 25.55 47.39 19.13
C PHE A 645 26.66 48.16 18.39
N GLN A 646 27.82 47.54 18.14
CA GLN A 646 28.90 48.15 17.34
C GLN A 646 28.43 48.57 15.94
N LYS A 647 27.67 47.71 15.24
CA LYS A 647 27.12 48.05 13.92
C LYS A 647 26.17 49.26 13.97
N ILE A 648 25.41 49.42 15.05
CA ILE A 648 24.53 50.59 15.24
C ILE A 648 25.32 51.87 15.50
N LEU A 649 26.39 51.81 16.30
CA LEU A 649 27.28 52.96 16.52
C LEU A 649 27.97 53.40 15.22
N ASP A 650 28.37 52.42 14.40
CA ASP A 650 28.90 52.61 13.05
C ASP A 650 27.88 53.28 12.12
N MET A 651 26.62 52.82 12.12
CA MET A 651 25.53 53.41 11.35
C MET A 651 25.30 54.88 11.71
N LYS A 652 25.40 55.21 13.01
CA LYS A 652 25.26 56.58 13.50
C LYS A 652 26.44 57.49 13.11
N GLY A 653 27.60 56.93 12.76
CA GLY A 653 28.79 57.68 12.35
C GLY A 653 29.59 58.31 13.51
N LEU A 654 29.50 57.74 14.72
CA LEU A 654 30.23 58.23 15.89
C LEU A 654 31.75 58.05 15.76
N LYS A 655 32.54 58.90 16.44
CA LYS A 655 34.01 58.77 16.43
C LYS A 655 34.45 57.53 17.18
N ARG A 656 35.57 56.91 16.78
CA ARG A 656 36.11 55.71 17.43
C ARG A 656 36.29 55.85 18.95
N SER A 657 36.68 57.03 19.44
CA SER A 657 36.80 57.30 20.88
C SER A 657 35.46 57.23 21.63
N GLU A 658 34.39 57.77 21.04
CA GLU A 658 33.03 57.76 21.58
C GLU A 658 32.44 56.34 21.52
N GLN A 659 32.69 55.62 20.42
CA GLN A 659 32.25 54.23 20.27
C GLN A 659 32.87 53.32 21.35
N SER A 660 34.18 53.43 21.59
CA SER A 660 34.87 52.65 22.63
C SER A 660 34.28 52.90 24.02
N SER A 661 33.98 54.16 24.36
CA SER A 661 33.36 54.53 25.63
C SER A 661 31.92 53.97 25.76
N MET A 662 31.11 54.05 24.70
CA MET A 662 29.75 53.50 24.71
C MET A 662 29.72 51.97 24.77
N LEU A 663 30.66 51.29 24.11
CA LEU A 663 30.82 49.84 24.20
C LEU A 663 31.20 49.40 25.61
N GLU A 664 32.08 50.14 26.29
CA GLU A 664 32.46 49.85 27.66
C GLU A 664 31.27 50.03 28.62
N LEU A 665 30.51 51.13 28.47
CA LEU A 665 29.26 51.34 29.21
C LEU A 665 28.24 50.23 28.94
N PHE A 666 28.11 49.79 27.70
CA PHE A 666 27.22 48.67 27.34
C PHE A 666 27.66 47.36 28.02
N ARG A 667 28.96 47.05 28.04
CA ARG A 667 29.51 45.89 28.76
C ARG A 667 29.29 45.96 30.26
N GLN A 668 29.39 47.15 30.86
CA GLN A 668 29.12 47.36 32.30
C GLN A 668 27.64 47.24 32.66
N ARG A 669 26.73 47.51 31.72
CA ARG A 669 25.27 47.45 31.92
C ARG A 669 24.67 46.09 31.57
N LEU A 670 25.40 45.22 30.88
CA LEU A 670 25.03 43.82 30.70
C LEU A 670 25.18 43.05 32.02
N PRO A 671 24.28 42.12 32.36
CA PRO A 671 24.45 41.28 33.54
C PRO A 671 25.77 40.50 33.44
N THR A 672 26.63 40.60 34.45
CA THR A 672 27.80 39.72 34.57
C THR A 672 27.33 38.27 34.64
N PRO A 673 27.87 37.33 33.84
CA PRO A 673 27.61 35.92 34.09
C PRO A 673 28.15 35.58 35.49
N PRO A 674 27.44 34.79 36.31
CA PRO A 674 27.92 34.43 37.63
C PRO A 674 29.20 33.60 37.48
N SER A 675 30.29 34.09 38.08
CA SER A 675 31.44 33.24 38.40
C SER A 675 31.01 32.27 39.50
N GLY A 676 30.95 30.98 39.18
CA GLY A 676 30.74 29.91 40.16
C GLY A 676 29.78 28.85 39.65
N ALA A 677 30.28 27.61 39.54
CA ALA A 677 29.51 26.44 39.24
C ALA A 677 28.41 26.21 40.29
N ASP A 678 27.14 26.18 39.88
CA ASP A 678 26.18 25.14 40.29
C ASP A 678 24.90 25.20 39.44
N GLY A 679 24.31 24.03 39.17
CA GLY A 679 23.26 23.84 38.19
C GLY A 679 21.83 24.16 38.67
N GLY A 680 21.07 24.85 37.80
CA GLY A 680 19.60 24.80 37.68
C GLY A 680 18.79 26.00 38.19
N PRO A 681 17.53 26.16 37.74
CA PRO A 681 17.08 26.40 36.37
C PRO A 681 16.89 27.91 36.08
N SER A 682 17.04 28.27 34.80
CA SER A 682 16.92 29.61 34.25
C SER A 682 15.58 30.31 34.56
N LEU A 683 15.66 31.47 35.22
CA LEU A 683 14.55 32.43 35.34
C LEU A 683 14.24 33.04 33.96
N SER A 684 13.06 32.69 33.43
CA SER A 684 12.49 33.26 32.22
C SER A 684 12.07 34.72 32.46
N PHE A 685 12.69 35.67 31.75
CA PHE A 685 12.11 37.01 31.61
C PHE A 685 10.86 36.93 30.72
N SER A 686 9.72 37.33 31.28
CA SER A 686 8.40 37.28 30.67
C SER A 686 8.37 38.13 29.39
N THR A 687 7.98 37.51 28.28
CA THR A 687 7.65 38.22 27.04
C THR A 687 6.39 39.05 27.23
N PRO A 688 6.32 40.31 26.78
CA PRO A 688 5.10 41.11 26.88
C PRO A 688 4.01 40.51 25.98
N THR A 689 2.77 40.51 26.46
CA THR A 689 1.61 39.97 25.75
C THR A 689 1.23 40.83 24.53
N PRO A 690 0.63 40.22 23.49
CA PRO A 690 0.33 40.89 22.21
C PRO A 690 -0.55 42.15 22.33
N GLU A 691 -1.35 42.27 23.38
CA GLU A 691 -2.16 43.45 23.65
C GLU A 691 -1.32 44.69 24.00
N GLN A 692 -0.19 44.53 24.69
CA GLN A 692 0.70 45.64 25.05
C GLN A 692 1.49 46.17 23.84
N GLU A 693 1.82 45.33 22.87
CA GLU A 693 2.44 45.75 21.60
C GLU A 693 1.46 46.54 20.73
N SER A 694 0.20 46.10 20.63
CA SER A 694 -0.85 46.79 19.86
C SER A 694 -1.12 48.22 20.37
N SER A 695 -1.05 48.42 21.69
CA SER A 695 -1.23 49.72 22.35
C SER A 695 -0.09 50.70 22.05
N ARG A 696 1.15 50.19 21.93
CA ARG A 696 2.33 51.00 21.58
C ARG A 696 2.32 51.43 20.10
N ILE A 697 1.84 50.56 19.21
CA ILE A 697 1.69 50.85 17.77
C ILE A 697 0.63 51.94 17.53
N ARG A 698 -0.53 51.87 18.19
CA ARG A 698 -1.57 52.92 18.11
C ARG A 698 -1.12 54.28 18.66
N LYS A 699 -0.25 54.30 19.68
CA LYS A 699 0.36 55.54 20.18
C LYS A 699 1.36 56.14 19.18
N LEU A 700 2.02 55.30 18.38
CA LEU A 700 2.95 55.71 17.33
C LEU A 700 2.21 56.33 16.12
N GLU A 701 1.11 55.70 15.67
CA GLU A 701 0.26 56.23 14.59
C GLU A 701 -0.33 57.61 14.93
N LYS A 702 -0.68 57.82 16.22
CA LYS A 702 -1.16 59.13 16.71
C LYS A 702 -0.08 60.21 16.77
N LEU A 703 1.20 59.85 16.89
CA LEU A 703 2.31 60.80 16.86
C LEU A 703 2.67 61.21 15.43
N ILE A 704 2.56 60.28 14.47
CA ILE A 704 2.77 60.54 13.04
C ILE A 704 1.66 61.44 12.47
N LYS A 705 0.39 61.19 12.84
CA LYS A 705 -0.75 62.05 12.44
C LYS A 705 -0.79 63.45 13.08
N LYS A 706 0.09 63.75 14.04
CA LYS A 706 0.15 65.05 14.72
C LYS A 706 1.28 65.96 14.21
N ARG A 707 2.09 65.47 13.26
CA ARG A 707 3.20 66.19 12.62
C ARG A 707 3.11 66.29 11.09
N LEU A 708 2.15 65.61 10.47
CA LEU A 708 1.49 66.06 9.23
C LEU A 708 0.38 67.03 9.63
#